data_AF-Q3TAJ7-F1
#
_entry.id   AF-Q3TAJ7-F1
#
_cell.length_a   1.000
_cell.length_b   1.000
_cell.length_c   1.000
_cell.angle_alpha   90.00
_cell.angle_beta   90.00
_cell.angle_gamma   90.00
#
_symmetry.space_group_name_H-M   'P 1'
#
loop_
_entity.id
_entity.type
_entity.pdbx_description
1 polymer ?
#
loop_
_entity_poly.entity_id
_entity_poly.type
_entity_poly.pdbx_seq_one_letter_code
_entity_poly.pdbx_strand_id
1 'polypeptide(L)'
;DVFPLATLWAEPLSEEAGSVNGLKITTPEEQFTLISSTPQEKTKWLRAISQAVDQALRGTSDFPLYGGGSSVQRQEPPISRSAKYTFYKDTRLKDATYDGRWLSGKPHGRGVLKWPDGKMYSGMFRNGLEDGYGEYRIPNKALNKEDHYVGHWKEGKMCGQGVYSYASGEVFEGCFQDNMRHGHGLLRSGKLTSSSPSMFIGQWVMDKKAGYGVFDDITRGEKYMGMWQDDVCQGNGVVVPQFGLYYEGNFHLNKMMGNGVLLSEDDTIYEGEFSDDWTLSGKGTLTMPHGDYIEGYFSGEWGSGIKITGTYFKPSLYESDKDKPKALKLGNLAVAADEKWRAVFEECWHQLGCESPGQGEVWKAWDNIAVALTTNRRQHKDSPEILSRSQTQTLESLEYIPQHIGAFSVEKYDDIKKYLIKACDTPLHPLGRLVETLVAVYRMTYVGVGANRRLLQEAVKEIKSYLKRIFQLVRFLFPELPEEGSTIPLSAPLPTGRRSFCTGKLDSRSESPEPGYVVTSSGLLLPVLLPRLYPPLFMLYALDNDREEDIYWECVLRLNKQPDIALLGFLGVQKKFWPATLSILGESKKVLSTTKDACFASAVECLQQISTTFTPSDKLKVIQQTFEEISQSVLASLQEDFLWSMDDLFPVFLYVVLRARIRNLGSEVHLIEDLMDPFLQHGEQGIMFTTLKACYFQIQREKLN
;
A
#
# COMPACT_ATOMS: atom_id res chain seq x y z
N ASP A 1 -57.66 2.23 -7.27
CA ASP A 1 -56.34 2.17 -6.62
C ASP A 1 -56.34 2.90 -5.30
N VAL A 2 -55.68 2.34 -4.28
CA VAL A 2 -55.64 2.90 -2.92
C VAL A 2 -54.18 3.20 -2.58
N PHE A 3 -53.84 4.48 -2.46
CA PHE A 3 -52.50 4.92 -2.09
C PHE A 3 -52.47 5.29 -0.60
N PRO A 4 -51.51 4.77 0.19
CA PRO A 4 -51.35 5.18 1.58
C PRO A 4 -51.09 6.69 1.68
N LEU A 5 -51.80 7.38 2.57
CA LEU A 5 -51.65 8.83 2.77
C LEU A 5 -50.20 9.23 3.14
N ALA A 6 -49.49 8.35 3.85
CA ALA A 6 -48.07 8.53 4.18
C ALA A 6 -47.15 8.64 2.95
N THR A 7 -47.63 8.27 1.76
CA THR A 7 -46.89 8.30 0.48
C THR A 7 -47.42 9.35 -0.51
N LEU A 8 -48.28 10.28 -0.08
CA LEU A 8 -48.95 11.26 -0.96
C LEU A 8 -48.46 12.70 -0.76
N TRP A 9 -47.87 13.33 -1.78
CA TRP A 9 -47.47 14.75 -1.76
C TRP A 9 -48.50 15.59 -2.48
N ALA A 10 -48.89 16.73 -1.90
CA ALA A 10 -49.81 17.68 -2.51
C ALA A 10 -49.15 19.04 -2.59
N GLU A 11 -49.05 19.59 -3.81
CA GLU A 11 -48.37 20.85 -4.09
C GLU A 11 -49.30 21.76 -4.92
N PRO A 12 -49.31 23.08 -4.70
CA PRO A 12 -50.02 24.01 -5.57
C PRO A 12 -49.34 24.09 -6.95
N LEU A 13 -50.11 24.10 -8.03
CA LEU A 13 -49.57 24.40 -9.37
C LEU A 13 -49.18 25.87 -9.49
N SER A 14 -48.04 26.15 -10.14
CA SER A 14 -47.50 27.49 -10.40
C SER A 14 -48.34 28.25 -11.45
N GLU A 15 -48.52 29.56 -11.25
CA GLU A 15 -49.39 30.44 -12.05
C GLU A 15 -48.82 30.79 -13.45
N GLU A 16 -47.63 30.28 -13.80
CA GLU A 16 -46.94 30.60 -15.07
C GLU A 16 -47.52 29.88 -16.30
N ALA A 17 -48.42 28.91 -16.12
CA ALA A 17 -49.10 28.19 -17.21
C ALA A 17 -50.62 28.38 -17.15
N GLY A 18 -51.08 29.63 -17.27
CA GLY A 18 -52.50 29.98 -17.30
C GLY A 18 -53.19 29.87 -15.93
N SER A 19 -54.26 30.66 -15.74
CA SER A 19 -55.03 30.79 -14.49
C SER A 19 -55.75 29.48 -14.11
N VAL A 20 -55.02 28.47 -13.67
CA VAL A 20 -55.58 27.18 -13.22
C VAL A 20 -55.42 27.09 -11.71
N ASN A 21 -56.56 27.10 -11.00
CA ASN A 21 -56.63 26.87 -9.55
C ASN A 21 -56.39 25.38 -9.23
N GLY A 22 -55.19 24.87 -9.54
CA GLY A 22 -54.90 23.44 -9.46
C GLY A 22 -53.94 23.03 -8.36
N LEU A 23 -54.08 21.77 -7.93
CA LEU A 23 -53.18 21.05 -7.03
C LEU A 23 -52.60 19.85 -7.78
N LYS A 24 -51.29 19.67 -7.68
CA LYS A 24 -50.59 18.47 -8.12
C LYS A 24 -50.53 17.49 -6.94
N ILE A 25 -51.09 16.31 -7.13
CA ILE A 25 -50.95 15.20 -6.19
C ILE A 25 -49.97 14.20 -6.78
N THR A 26 -48.90 13.93 -6.06
CA THR A 26 -47.89 12.93 -6.43
C THR A 26 -48.01 11.75 -5.49
N THR A 27 -48.33 10.57 -6.03
CA THR A 27 -48.30 9.28 -5.34
C THR A 27 -47.06 8.48 -5.80
N PRO A 28 -46.78 7.30 -5.22
CA PRO A 28 -45.64 6.48 -5.63
C PRO A 28 -45.60 6.10 -7.11
N GLU A 29 -46.76 5.95 -7.75
CA GLU A 29 -46.87 5.40 -9.10
C GLU A 29 -47.66 6.29 -10.06
N GLU A 30 -48.33 7.35 -9.55
CA GLU A 30 -49.20 8.21 -10.35
C GLU A 30 -49.06 9.69 -9.97
N GLN A 31 -49.37 10.56 -10.93
CA GLN A 31 -49.55 11.99 -10.69
C GLN A 31 -50.95 12.39 -11.12
N PHE A 32 -51.66 13.06 -10.22
CA PHE A 32 -52.98 13.61 -10.48
C PHE A 32 -52.93 15.12 -10.45
N THR A 33 -53.76 15.74 -11.28
CA THR A 33 -54.03 17.18 -11.22
C THR A 33 -55.46 17.39 -10.80
N LEU A 34 -55.66 17.97 -9.62
CA LEU A 34 -56.98 18.41 -9.17
C LEU A 34 -57.13 19.88 -9.56
N ILE A 35 -58.27 20.26 -10.12
CA ILE A 35 -58.59 21.65 -10.48
C ILE A 35 -59.82 22.06 -9.67
N SER A 36 -59.72 23.16 -8.93
CA SER A 36 -60.87 23.75 -8.22
C SER A 36 -61.47 24.90 -9.03
N SER A 37 -62.76 25.17 -8.78
CA SER A 37 -63.47 26.28 -9.40
C SER A 37 -63.01 27.62 -8.82
N THR A 38 -62.57 27.63 -7.56
CA THR A 38 -62.15 28.85 -6.84
C THR A 38 -60.80 28.70 -6.13
N PRO A 39 -60.02 29.78 -5.92
CA PRO A 39 -58.79 29.76 -5.13
C PRO A 39 -59.00 29.37 -3.65
N GLN A 40 -60.17 29.68 -3.08
CA GLN A 40 -60.52 29.35 -1.70
C GLN A 40 -60.70 27.83 -1.53
N GLU A 41 -61.32 27.16 -2.50
CA GLU A 41 -61.44 25.70 -2.53
C GLU A 41 -60.08 25.02 -2.67
N LYS A 42 -59.22 25.48 -3.57
CA LYS A 42 -57.82 25.00 -3.70
C LYS A 42 -57.11 25.01 -2.35
N THR A 43 -57.22 26.13 -1.62
CA THR A 43 -56.60 26.30 -0.31
C THR A 43 -57.21 25.36 0.75
N LYS A 44 -58.54 25.18 0.72
CA LYS A 44 -59.24 24.25 1.62
C LYS A 44 -58.84 22.79 1.37
N TRP A 45 -58.75 22.39 0.11
CA TRP A 45 -58.34 21.04 -0.29
C TRP A 45 -56.89 20.76 0.10
N LEU A 46 -55.96 21.66 -0.21
CA LEU A 46 -54.56 21.52 0.19
C LEU A 46 -54.43 21.35 1.70
N ARG A 47 -55.14 22.17 2.49
CA ARG A 47 -55.13 22.07 3.96
C ARG A 47 -55.66 20.72 4.44
N ALA A 48 -56.79 20.27 3.91
CA ALA A 48 -57.42 19.02 4.32
C ALA A 48 -56.53 17.82 3.99
N ILE A 49 -55.92 17.80 2.80
CA ILE A 49 -55.01 16.73 2.37
C ILE A 49 -53.75 16.73 3.24
N SER A 50 -53.11 17.89 3.43
CA SER A 50 -51.91 18.00 4.26
C SER A 50 -52.16 17.57 5.70
N GLN A 51 -53.31 17.91 6.28
CA GLN A 51 -53.68 17.47 7.64
C GLN A 51 -53.90 15.96 7.72
N ALA A 52 -54.62 15.36 6.76
CA ALA A 52 -54.85 13.92 6.73
C ALA A 52 -53.54 13.13 6.58
N VAL A 53 -52.62 13.67 5.79
CA VAL A 53 -51.28 13.12 5.59
C VAL A 53 -50.45 13.18 6.88
N ASP A 54 -50.43 14.32 7.58
CA ASP A 54 -49.71 14.46 8.86
C ASP A 54 -50.27 13.53 9.95
N GLN A 55 -51.60 13.40 10.03
CA GLN A 55 -52.25 12.44 10.92
C GLN A 55 -51.85 10.99 10.62
N ALA A 56 -51.82 10.61 9.33
CA ALA A 56 -51.39 9.28 8.92
C ALA A 56 -49.93 8.99 9.28
N LEU A 57 -49.04 10.00 9.22
CA LEU A 57 -47.64 9.86 9.59
C LEU A 57 -47.42 9.71 11.11
N ARG A 58 -48.31 10.29 11.92
CA ARG A 58 -48.26 10.18 13.40
C ARG A 58 -48.93 8.93 13.95
N GLY A 59 -49.64 8.18 13.12
CA GLY A 59 -50.41 7.00 13.54
C GLY A 59 -51.62 7.34 14.39
N THR A 60 -52.10 8.59 14.37
CA THR A 60 -53.29 9.04 15.11
C THR A 60 -54.53 8.96 14.23
N SER A 61 -55.51 8.15 14.64
CA SER A 61 -56.80 7.97 13.94
C SER A 61 -57.90 8.95 14.37
N ASP A 62 -57.61 9.85 15.30
CA ASP A 62 -58.63 10.74 15.85
C ASP A 62 -58.86 11.95 14.93
N PHE A 63 -60.00 11.94 14.25
CA PHE A 63 -60.58 13.14 13.66
C PHE A 63 -60.85 14.15 14.78
N PRO A 64 -60.29 15.38 14.74
CA PRO A 64 -60.85 16.43 15.57
C PRO A 64 -62.25 16.71 15.02
N LEU A 65 -63.27 16.48 15.86
CA LEU A 65 -64.60 17.05 15.69
C LEU A 65 -64.45 18.55 15.38
N TYR A 66 -65.13 18.99 14.32
CA TYR A 66 -65.26 20.41 13.97
C TYR A 66 -65.64 21.22 15.22
N GLY A 67 -64.75 22.10 15.68
CA GLY A 67 -65.03 23.08 16.73
C GLY A 67 -64.17 22.92 17.98
N GLY A 68 -63.06 23.63 18.05
CA GLY A 68 -62.25 23.74 19.26
C GLY A 68 -61.08 24.70 19.05
N GLY A 69 -61.29 25.97 19.41
CA GLY A 69 -60.29 27.02 19.32
C GLY A 69 -59.10 26.72 20.23
N SER A 70 -58.00 26.27 19.63
CA SER A 70 -56.66 26.38 20.18
C SER A 70 -55.71 26.49 18.99
N SER A 71 -54.71 27.37 19.11
CA SER A 71 -53.77 27.73 18.06
C SER A 71 -52.91 26.52 17.66
N VAL A 72 -53.42 25.66 16.78
CA VAL A 72 -52.63 24.61 16.15
C VAL A 72 -51.69 25.29 15.15
N GLN A 73 -50.40 25.36 15.49
CA GLN A 73 -49.36 25.84 14.59
C GLN A 73 -49.48 25.14 13.23
N ARG A 74 -49.38 25.90 12.13
CA ARG A 74 -49.25 25.36 10.76
C ARG A 74 -48.13 24.31 10.77
N GLN A 75 -48.48 23.05 10.63
CA GLN A 75 -47.51 21.99 10.44
C GLN A 75 -47.80 21.37 9.07
N GLU A 76 -47.00 21.78 8.08
CA GLU A 76 -46.96 21.11 6.79
C GLU A 76 -46.26 19.76 6.97
N PRO A 77 -46.72 18.70 6.28
CA PRO A 77 -46.05 17.40 6.33
C PRO A 77 -44.58 17.54 5.96
N PRO A 78 -43.68 16.80 6.61
CA PRO A 78 -42.26 16.83 6.26
C PRO A 78 -42.07 16.41 4.80
N ILE A 79 -41.27 17.19 4.07
CA ILE A 79 -41.00 17.00 2.63
C ILE A 79 -40.38 15.61 2.37
N SER A 80 -39.52 15.16 3.29
CA SER A 80 -38.97 13.80 3.34
C SER A 80 -39.56 13.05 4.53
N ARG A 81 -40.05 11.83 4.31
CA ARG A 81 -40.72 11.03 5.35
C ARG A 81 -40.61 9.53 5.11
N SER A 82 -40.77 8.74 6.17
CA SER A 82 -40.67 7.28 6.08
C SER A 82 -42.04 6.64 5.87
N ALA A 83 -42.12 5.70 4.93
CA ALA A 83 -43.33 4.95 4.65
C ALA A 83 -43.02 3.61 3.99
N LYS A 84 -43.99 2.71 4.03
CA LYS A 84 -43.93 1.39 3.38
C LYS A 84 -44.96 1.32 2.25
N TYR A 85 -44.55 0.80 1.10
CA TYR A 85 -45.39 0.68 -0.08
C TYR A 85 -44.99 -0.52 -0.93
N THR A 86 -45.99 -1.19 -1.52
CA THR A 86 -45.80 -2.29 -2.47
C THR A 86 -46.24 -1.81 -3.84
N PHE A 87 -45.32 -1.83 -4.80
CA PHE A 87 -45.58 -1.35 -6.16
C PHE A 87 -46.39 -2.37 -6.95
N TYR A 88 -47.30 -1.92 -7.82
CA TYR A 88 -48.12 -2.82 -8.63
C TYR A 88 -48.23 -2.43 -10.12
N LYS A 89 -48.00 -1.16 -10.48
CA LYS A 89 -47.94 -0.64 -11.86
C LYS A 89 -46.50 -0.48 -12.36
N ASP A 90 -45.54 -0.16 -11.51
CA ASP A 90 -44.14 0.04 -11.89
C ASP A 90 -43.57 -1.24 -12.52
N THR A 91 -42.97 -1.11 -13.71
CA THR A 91 -42.46 -2.26 -14.48
C THR A 91 -41.21 -2.89 -13.86
N ARG A 92 -40.35 -2.09 -13.20
CA ARG A 92 -39.11 -2.53 -12.56
C ARG A 92 -39.36 -3.05 -11.15
N LEU A 93 -40.29 -2.40 -10.44
CA LEU A 93 -40.59 -2.67 -9.03
C LEU A 93 -41.85 -3.48 -8.82
N LYS A 94 -42.45 -4.05 -9.86
CA LYS A 94 -43.72 -4.79 -9.76
C LYS A 94 -43.70 -5.81 -8.62
N ASP A 95 -44.70 -5.71 -7.74
CA ASP A 95 -44.90 -6.53 -6.53
C ASP A 95 -43.76 -6.41 -5.49
N ALA A 96 -42.76 -5.57 -5.72
CA ALA A 96 -41.71 -5.28 -4.77
C ALA A 96 -42.22 -4.35 -3.66
N THR A 97 -41.73 -4.57 -2.45
CA THR A 97 -42.08 -3.77 -1.28
C THR A 97 -40.90 -2.92 -0.86
N TYR A 98 -41.09 -1.61 -0.86
CA TYR A 98 -40.14 -0.64 -0.32
C TYR A 98 -40.58 -0.17 1.07
N ASP A 99 -39.63 -0.15 2.00
CA ASP A 99 -39.78 0.36 3.35
C ASP A 99 -38.61 1.29 3.67
N GLY A 100 -38.88 2.59 3.75
CA GLY A 100 -37.81 3.56 3.89
C GLY A 100 -38.25 5.00 3.72
N ARG A 101 -37.29 5.89 3.49
CA ARG A 101 -37.53 7.31 3.26
C ARG A 101 -38.02 7.57 1.83
N TRP A 102 -38.89 8.55 1.71
CA TRP A 102 -39.50 8.99 0.47
C TRP A 102 -39.39 10.49 0.33
N LEU A 103 -39.20 10.94 -0.90
CA LEU A 103 -39.19 12.34 -1.29
C LEU A 103 -40.01 12.51 -2.57
N SER A 104 -41.03 13.35 -2.52
CA SER A 104 -41.83 13.72 -3.71
C SER A 104 -42.39 12.49 -4.46
N GLY A 105 -42.91 11.51 -3.72
CA GLY A 105 -43.46 10.26 -4.26
C GLY A 105 -42.44 9.23 -4.73
N LYS A 106 -41.14 9.44 -4.53
CA LYS A 106 -40.10 8.48 -4.93
C LYS A 106 -39.28 7.99 -3.73
N PRO A 107 -38.81 6.72 -3.74
CA PRO A 107 -37.79 6.26 -2.81
C PRO A 107 -36.58 7.20 -2.79
N HIS A 108 -36.16 7.65 -1.60
CA HIS A 108 -35.08 8.62 -1.43
C HIS A 108 -34.45 8.53 -0.05
N GLY A 109 -33.13 8.61 0.06
CA GLY A 109 -32.42 8.36 1.32
C GLY A 109 -32.39 6.87 1.66
N ARG A 110 -32.27 6.53 2.93
CA ARG A 110 -32.13 5.13 3.36
C ARG A 110 -33.46 4.37 3.27
N GLY A 111 -33.41 3.14 2.76
CA GLY A 111 -34.55 2.23 2.75
C GLY A 111 -34.17 0.79 2.41
N VAL A 112 -35.16 -0.09 2.47
CA VAL A 112 -35.06 -1.51 2.13
C VAL A 112 -36.09 -1.82 1.05
N LEU A 113 -35.63 -2.41 -0.06
CA LEU A 113 -36.44 -2.87 -1.17
C LEU A 113 -36.38 -4.40 -1.24
N LYS A 114 -37.55 -5.05 -1.21
CA LYS A 114 -37.67 -6.52 -1.27
C LYS A 114 -38.50 -6.91 -2.48
N TRP A 115 -37.95 -7.78 -3.33
CA TRP A 115 -38.64 -8.30 -4.50
C TRP A 115 -39.33 -9.64 -4.19
N PRO A 116 -40.39 -10.01 -4.94
CA PRO A 116 -41.10 -11.29 -4.75
C PRO A 116 -40.22 -12.53 -5.01
N ASP A 117 -39.18 -12.39 -5.83
CA ASP A 117 -38.22 -13.46 -6.13
C ASP A 117 -37.20 -13.69 -4.99
N GLY A 118 -37.29 -12.89 -3.92
CA GLY A 118 -36.44 -12.97 -2.73
C GLY A 118 -35.19 -12.09 -2.80
N LYS A 119 -34.96 -11.37 -3.91
CA LYS A 119 -33.91 -10.34 -3.94
C LYS A 119 -34.20 -9.27 -2.90
N MET A 120 -33.14 -8.68 -2.37
CA MET A 120 -33.26 -7.59 -1.40
C MET A 120 -32.13 -6.59 -1.59
N TYR A 121 -32.48 -5.31 -1.55
CA TYR A 121 -31.54 -4.20 -1.46
C TYR A 121 -31.79 -3.42 -0.17
N SER A 122 -30.73 -3.08 0.55
CA SER A 122 -30.76 -2.26 1.75
C SER A 122 -29.69 -1.19 1.63
N GLY A 123 -30.09 0.08 1.55
CA GLY A 123 -29.11 1.13 1.30
C GLY A 123 -29.73 2.48 0.99
N MET A 124 -28.92 3.31 0.34
CA MET A 124 -29.30 4.65 -0.09
C MET A 124 -30.02 4.64 -1.44
N PHE A 125 -30.99 5.54 -1.57
CA PHE A 125 -31.78 5.78 -2.77
C PHE A 125 -31.74 7.26 -3.15
N ARG A 126 -31.81 7.54 -4.45
CA ARG A 126 -32.01 8.89 -4.98
C ARG A 126 -32.96 8.80 -6.16
N ASN A 127 -34.02 9.61 -6.13
CA ASN A 127 -35.00 9.71 -7.21
C ASN A 127 -35.59 8.35 -7.64
N GLY A 128 -35.77 7.44 -6.69
CA GLY A 128 -36.34 6.10 -6.92
C GLY A 128 -35.34 5.01 -7.31
N LEU A 129 -34.06 5.35 -7.50
CA LEU A 129 -32.99 4.41 -7.86
C LEU A 129 -32.02 4.21 -6.69
N GLU A 130 -31.38 3.05 -6.65
CA GLU A 130 -30.28 2.75 -5.76
C GLU A 130 -29.10 3.69 -6.07
N ASP A 131 -28.68 4.49 -5.09
CA ASP A 131 -27.67 5.55 -5.27
C ASP A 131 -26.99 5.84 -3.92
N GLY A 132 -25.67 5.66 -3.86
CA GLY A 132 -24.89 5.74 -2.63
C GLY A 132 -24.37 4.37 -2.20
N TYR A 133 -24.22 4.15 -0.90
CA TYR A 133 -23.75 2.86 -0.37
C TYR A 133 -24.94 1.95 -0.05
N GLY A 134 -24.82 0.67 -0.37
CA GLY A 134 -25.89 -0.29 -0.16
C GLY A 134 -25.44 -1.75 -0.27
N GLU A 135 -26.29 -2.61 0.26
CA GLU A 135 -26.16 -4.05 0.29
C GLU A 135 -27.24 -4.67 -0.60
N TYR A 136 -26.86 -5.63 -1.45
CA TYR A 136 -27.75 -6.33 -2.36
C TYR A 136 -27.56 -7.85 -2.24
N ARG A 137 -28.66 -8.56 -1.98
CA ARG A 137 -28.69 -10.02 -1.82
C ARG A 137 -29.56 -10.65 -2.88
N ILE A 138 -29.04 -11.70 -3.51
CA ILE A 138 -29.71 -12.46 -4.56
C ILE A 138 -29.73 -13.94 -4.15
N PRO A 139 -30.91 -14.51 -3.86
CA PRO A 139 -30.98 -15.92 -3.48
C PRO A 139 -30.67 -16.81 -4.69
N ASN A 140 -29.72 -17.73 -4.52
CA ASN A 140 -29.36 -18.75 -5.52
C ASN A 140 -29.93 -20.11 -5.11
N LYS A 141 -31.08 -20.46 -5.70
CA LYS A 141 -31.82 -21.71 -5.38
C LYS A 141 -31.03 -22.98 -5.72
N ALA A 142 -30.12 -22.93 -6.70
CA ALA A 142 -29.37 -24.12 -7.13
C ALA A 142 -28.28 -24.51 -6.13
N LEU A 143 -27.62 -23.52 -5.50
CA LEU A 143 -26.53 -23.74 -4.55
C LEU A 143 -26.96 -23.66 -3.08
N ASN A 144 -28.24 -23.33 -2.82
CA ASN A 144 -28.78 -23.07 -1.49
C ASN A 144 -27.95 -22.05 -0.70
N LYS A 145 -27.47 -21.02 -1.41
CA LYS A 145 -26.66 -19.89 -0.94
C LYS A 145 -27.17 -18.61 -1.59
N GLU A 146 -26.65 -17.46 -1.21
CA GLU A 146 -26.96 -16.18 -1.84
C GLU A 146 -25.71 -15.55 -2.46
N ASP A 147 -25.89 -14.85 -3.59
CA ASP A 147 -24.95 -13.84 -4.01
C ASP A 147 -25.18 -12.59 -3.15
N HIS A 148 -24.09 -11.95 -2.73
CA HIS A 148 -24.14 -10.86 -1.78
C HIS A 148 -23.14 -9.77 -2.19
N TYR A 149 -23.65 -8.62 -2.59
CA TYR A 149 -22.87 -7.43 -2.91
C TYR A 149 -23.01 -6.38 -1.82
N VAL A 150 -21.88 -5.78 -1.42
CA VAL A 150 -21.84 -4.63 -0.52
C VAL A 150 -20.93 -3.59 -1.17
N GLY A 151 -21.44 -2.40 -1.45
CA GLY A 151 -20.62 -1.37 -2.07
C GLY A 151 -21.39 -0.17 -2.56
N HIS A 152 -20.77 0.57 -3.47
CA HIS A 152 -21.36 1.78 -4.04
C HIS A 152 -22.29 1.47 -5.23
N TRP A 153 -23.29 2.33 -5.36
CA TRP A 153 -24.35 2.31 -6.35
C TRP A 153 -24.52 3.70 -6.95
N LYS A 154 -24.83 3.77 -8.24
CA LYS A 154 -25.20 5.00 -8.93
C LYS A 154 -26.24 4.67 -9.99
N GLU A 155 -27.37 5.38 -9.94
CA GLU A 155 -28.47 5.21 -10.90
C GLU A 155 -28.92 3.75 -11.07
N GLY A 156 -29.00 3.00 -9.97
CA GLY A 156 -29.45 1.60 -9.99
C GLY A 156 -28.40 0.58 -10.42
N LYS A 157 -27.13 0.97 -10.59
CA LYS A 157 -26.03 0.09 -10.98
C LYS A 157 -24.90 0.09 -9.96
N MET A 158 -24.27 -1.06 -9.75
CA MET A 158 -23.03 -1.19 -8.97
C MET A 158 -21.93 -0.37 -9.65
N CYS A 159 -21.25 0.45 -8.86
CA CYS A 159 -20.18 1.32 -9.33
C CYS A 159 -19.15 1.55 -8.22
N GLY A 160 -17.94 1.99 -8.55
CA GLY A 160 -16.90 2.29 -7.56
C GLY A 160 -16.53 1.06 -6.73
N GLN A 161 -16.03 1.26 -5.52
CA GLN A 161 -15.57 0.15 -4.67
C GLN A 161 -16.73 -0.69 -4.14
N GLY A 162 -16.53 -2.01 -4.13
CA GLY A 162 -17.45 -2.97 -3.54
C GLY A 162 -16.86 -4.35 -3.35
N VAL A 163 -17.57 -5.17 -2.58
CA VAL A 163 -17.27 -6.58 -2.35
C VAL A 163 -18.46 -7.39 -2.86
N TYR A 164 -18.20 -8.33 -3.76
CA TYR A 164 -19.18 -9.27 -4.27
C TYR A 164 -18.80 -10.69 -3.84
N SER A 165 -19.60 -11.26 -2.93
CA SER A 165 -19.52 -12.65 -2.53
C SER A 165 -20.47 -13.47 -3.38
N TYR A 166 -19.94 -14.36 -4.22
CA TYR A 166 -20.74 -15.21 -5.08
C TYR A 166 -21.22 -16.45 -4.31
N ALA A 167 -22.40 -16.95 -4.66
CA ALA A 167 -22.95 -18.20 -4.14
C ALA A 167 -22.04 -19.41 -4.44
N SER A 168 -21.20 -19.33 -5.48
CA SER A 168 -20.16 -20.31 -5.81
C SER A 168 -19.08 -20.43 -4.72
N GLY A 169 -18.91 -19.39 -3.89
CA GLY A 169 -17.85 -19.26 -2.89
C GLY A 169 -16.70 -18.34 -3.33
N GLU A 170 -16.72 -17.85 -4.57
CA GLU A 170 -15.79 -16.83 -5.03
C GLU A 170 -16.09 -15.50 -4.34
N VAL A 171 -15.05 -14.69 -4.12
CA VAL A 171 -15.21 -13.33 -3.57
C VAL A 171 -14.38 -12.39 -4.41
N PHE A 172 -15.05 -11.38 -4.97
CA PHE A 172 -14.41 -10.25 -5.63
C PHE A 172 -14.44 -9.03 -4.72
N GLU A 173 -13.31 -8.34 -4.63
CA GLU A 173 -13.15 -7.11 -3.85
C GLU A 173 -12.42 -6.10 -4.73
N GLY A 174 -13.07 -5.00 -5.10
CA GLY A 174 -12.49 -4.00 -5.99
C GLY A 174 -13.52 -3.07 -6.61
N CYS A 175 -13.14 -2.44 -7.71
CA CYS A 175 -13.99 -1.48 -8.41
C CYS A 175 -15.01 -2.16 -9.34
N PHE A 176 -16.15 -1.48 -9.48
CA PHE A 176 -17.25 -1.83 -10.38
C PHE A 176 -17.60 -0.63 -11.27
N GLN A 177 -18.10 -0.93 -12.46
CA GLN A 177 -18.70 0.05 -13.36
C GLN A 177 -19.86 -0.61 -14.11
N ASP A 178 -21.03 0.02 -14.06
CA ASP A 178 -22.23 -0.45 -14.76
C ASP A 178 -22.57 -1.93 -14.48
N ASN A 179 -22.47 -2.35 -13.21
CA ASN A 179 -22.66 -3.74 -12.74
C ASN A 179 -21.54 -4.75 -13.09
N MET A 180 -20.46 -4.32 -13.75
CA MET A 180 -19.34 -5.20 -14.11
C MET A 180 -18.09 -4.84 -13.32
N ARG A 181 -17.21 -5.80 -13.07
CA ARG A 181 -15.88 -5.56 -12.47
C ARG A 181 -15.07 -4.67 -13.40
N HIS A 182 -14.46 -3.63 -12.85
CA HIS A 182 -13.70 -2.64 -13.60
C HIS A 182 -12.60 -2.05 -12.74
N GLY A 183 -11.52 -1.53 -13.33
CA GLY A 183 -10.42 -0.93 -12.59
C GLY A 183 -9.62 -1.99 -11.81
N HIS A 184 -9.13 -1.65 -10.61
CA HIS A 184 -8.38 -2.61 -9.80
C HIS A 184 -9.29 -3.51 -8.96
N GLY A 185 -8.94 -4.79 -8.83
CA GLY A 185 -9.65 -5.71 -7.94
C GLY A 185 -8.95 -7.04 -7.71
N LEU A 186 -9.34 -7.68 -6.60
CA LEU A 186 -8.89 -8.97 -6.12
C LEU A 186 -10.04 -9.98 -6.23
N LEU A 187 -9.82 -11.06 -6.98
CA LEU A 187 -10.71 -12.21 -7.05
C LEU A 187 -10.08 -13.39 -6.28
N ARG A 188 -10.79 -13.92 -5.29
CA ARG A 188 -10.44 -15.13 -4.55
C ARG A 188 -11.34 -16.27 -5.01
N SER A 189 -10.75 -17.36 -5.49
CA SER A 189 -11.45 -18.52 -6.07
C SER A 189 -10.93 -19.83 -5.44
N GLY A 190 -11.81 -20.68 -4.92
CA GLY A 190 -11.39 -21.99 -4.38
C GLY A 190 -12.49 -22.71 -3.61
N LYS A 191 -12.43 -24.05 -3.58
CA LYS A 191 -13.37 -24.88 -2.82
C LYS A 191 -12.96 -24.93 -1.34
N LEU A 192 -13.95 -25.02 -0.45
CA LEU A 192 -13.84 -25.07 1.02
C LEU A 192 -12.88 -26.16 1.56
N THR A 193 -12.40 -27.09 0.73
CA THR A 193 -11.52 -28.20 1.11
C THR A 193 -10.04 -27.95 0.86
N SER A 194 -9.67 -26.91 0.11
CA SER A 194 -8.26 -26.53 -0.08
C SER A 194 -7.76 -25.67 1.08
N SER A 195 -6.50 -25.85 1.47
CA SER A 195 -5.83 -25.05 2.50
C SER A 195 -5.69 -23.56 2.15
N SER A 196 -5.81 -23.20 0.86
CA SER A 196 -5.82 -21.81 0.38
C SER A 196 -6.55 -21.70 -0.97
N PRO A 197 -7.21 -20.56 -1.27
CA PRO A 197 -7.82 -20.31 -2.58
C PRO A 197 -6.79 -19.79 -3.60
N SER A 198 -7.02 -20.03 -4.90
CA SER A 198 -6.35 -19.31 -5.99
C SER A 198 -6.77 -17.84 -5.96
N MET A 199 -5.85 -16.94 -6.30
CA MET A 199 -6.09 -15.51 -6.19
C MET A 199 -5.59 -14.78 -7.43
N PHE A 200 -6.43 -13.89 -7.96
CA PHE A 200 -6.02 -12.92 -8.98
C PHE A 200 -6.14 -11.51 -8.42
N ILE A 201 -5.07 -10.72 -8.49
CA ILE A 201 -5.09 -9.30 -8.15
C ILE A 201 -4.55 -8.50 -9.34
N GLY A 202 -5.31 -7.55 -9.84
CA GLY A 202 -4.93 -6.88 -11.09
C GLY A 202 -5.97 -5.92 -11.59
N GLN A 203 -5.80 -5.50 -12.84
CA GLN A 203 -6.76 -4.67 -13.54
C GLN A 203 -7.86 -5.52 -14.21
N TRP A 204 -9.06 -4.94 -14.25
CA TRP A 204 -10.27 -5.48 -14.80
C TRP A 204 -10.89 -4.46 -15.74
N VAL A 205 -11.41 -4.92 -16.87
CA VAL A 205 -12.17 -4.11 -17.82
C VAL A 205 -13.39 -4.91 -18.22
N MET A 206 -14.56 -4.49 -17.73
CA MET A 206 -15.86 -5.07 -18.08
C MET A 206 -15.88 -6.59 -17.85
N ASP A 207 -15.64 -6.98 -16.59
CA ASP A 207 -15.56 -8.37 -16.11
C ASP A 207 -14.40 -9.23 -16.61
N LYS A 208 -13.51 -8.69 -17.44
CA LYS A 208 -12.33 -9.41 -17.93
C LYS A 208 -11.04 -8.91 -17.31
N LYS A 209 -10.09 -9.80 -17.05
CA LYS A 209 -8.73 -9.43 -16.62
C LYS A 209 -8.04 -8.68 -17.76
N ALA A 210 -7.37 -7.59 -17.43
CA ALA A 210 -6.67 -6.74 -18.37
C ALA A 210 -5.48 -6.06 -17.69
N GLY A 211 -4.54 -5.54 -18.48
CA GLY A 211 -3.39 -4.79 -17.97
C GLY A 211 -2.48 -5.64 -17.08
N TYR A 212 -1.76 -5.02 -16.15
CA TYR A 212 -0.89 -5.76 -15.24
C TYR A 212 -1.69 -6.45 -14.13
N GLY A 213 -1.37 -7.72 -13.87
CA GLY A 213 -1.99 -8.50 -12.81
C GLY A 213 -1.14 -9.67 -12.36
N VAL A 214 -1.35 -10.08 -11.11
CA VAL A 214 -0.70 -11.21 -10.48
C VAL A 214 -1.73 -12.31 -10.23
N PHE A 215 -1.42 -13.52 -10.68
CA PHE A 215 -2.22 -14.71 -10.47
C PHE A 215 -1.42 -15.74 -9.68
N ASP A 216 -1.92 -16.08 -8.50
CA ASP A 216 -1.40 -17.14 -7.64
C ASP A 216 -2.28 -18.38 -7.82
N ASP A 217 -1.78 -19.34 -8.58
CA ASP A 217 -2.44 -20.60 -8.85
C ASP A 217 -1.99 -21.65 -7.84
N ILE A 218 -2.73 -21.77 -6.75
CA ILE A 218 -2.48 -22.78 -5.72
C ILE A 218 -2.65 -24.22 -6.24
N THR A 219 -3.39 -24.42 -7.34
CA THR A 219 -3.64 -25.76 -7.89
C THR A 219 -2.44 -26.28 -8.68
N ARG A 220 -1.75 -25.38 -9.39
CA ARG A 220 -0.51 -25.67 -10.11
C ARG A 220 0.74 -25.44 -9.26
N GLY A 221 0.63 -24.67 -8.19
CA GLY A 221 1.79 -24.21 -7.43
C GLY A 221 2.63 -23.23 -8.23
N GLU A 222 2.00 -22.32 -8.96
CA GLU A 222 2.68 -21.35 -9.83
C GLU A 222 2.15 -19.95 -9.57
N LYS A 223 3.06 -18.97 -9.61
CA LYS A 223 2.70 -17.56 -9.58
C LYS A 223 3.07 -16.90 -10.91
N TYR A 224 2.10 -16.26 -11.54
CA TYR A 224 2.28 -15.45 -12.74
C TYR A 224 2.20 -13.97 -12.38
N MET A 225 3.17 -13.17 -12.82
CA MET A 225 3.17 -11.71 -12.72
C MET A 225 3.38 -11.11 -14.10
N GLY A 226 2.34 -10.52 -14.70
CA GLY A 226 2.49 -10.03 -16.05
C GLY A 226 1.25 -9.36 -16.62
N MET A 227 1.29 -9.22 -17.94
CA MET A 227 0.26 -8.53 -18.71
C MET A 227 -0.89 -9.46 -19.10
N TRP A 228 -2.11 -8.96 -18.97
CA TRP A 228 -3.37 -9.62 -19.27
C TRP A 228 -4.14 -8.87 -20.34
N GLN A 229 -4.83 -9.60 -21.20
CA GLN A 229 -5.78 -9.07 -22.16
C GLN A 229 -6.92 -10.07 -22.30
N ASP A 230 -8.17 -9.65 -22.10
CA ASP A 230 -9.34 -10.50 -22.27
C ASP A 230 -9.25 -11.86 -21.56
N ASP A 231 -8.86 -11.86 -20.28
CA ASP A 231 -8.66 -13.07 -19.45
C ASP A 231 -7.48 -13.97 -19.82
N VAL A 232 -6.65 -13.60 -20.81
CA VAL A 232 -5.45 -14.36 -21.20
C VAL A 232 -4.16 -13.60 -20.89
N CYS A 233 -3.10 -14.33 -20.52
CA CYS A 233 -1.75 -13.78 -20.40
C CYS A 233 -1.24 -13.40 -21.80
N GLN A 234 -0.79 -12.16 -21.94
CA GLN A 234 -0.42 -11.55 -23.21
C GLN A 234 0.63 -10.47 -22.98
N GLY A 235 1.79 -10.57 -23.63
CA GLY A 235 2.91 -9.65 -23.46
C GLY A 235 3.89 -10.13 -22.38
N ASN A 236 4.69 -9.21 -21.84
CA ASN A 236 5.75 -9.56 -20.89
C ASN A 236 5.19 -10.08 -19.57
N GLY A 237 5.86 -11.08 -19.00
CA GLY A 237 5.48 -11.66 -17.72
C GLY A 237 6.58 -12.49 -17.09
N VAL A 238 6.39 -12.79 -15.81
CA VAL A 238 7.26 -13.62 -14.98
C VAL A 238 6.45 -14.79 -14.45
N VAL A 239 7.00 -15.99 -14.46
CA VAL A 239 6.42 -17.18 -13.84
C VAL A 239 7.40 -17.75 -12.83
N VAL A 240 6.90 -18.00 -11.61
CA VAL A 240 7.66 -18.64 -10.52
C VAL A 240 6.87 -19.83 -9.97
N PRO A 241 7.25 -21.07 -10.33
CA PRO A 241 6.72 -22.29 -9.72
C PRO A 241 7.22 -22.51 -8.29
N GLN A 242 6.60 -23.44 -7.55
CA GLN A 242 7.02 -23.86 -6.20
C GLN A 242 8.43 -24.46 -6.16
N PHE A 243 8.95 -24.98 -7.28
CA PHE A 243 10.24 -25.67 -7.37
C PHE A 243 11.43 -24.75 -7.70
N GLY A 244 11.36 -23.47 -7.33
CA GLY A 244 12.50 -22.55 -7.42
C GLY A 244 12.89 -22.09 -8.83
N LEU A 245 12.25 -22.60 -9.89
CA LEU A 245 12.40 -22.09 -11.25
C LEU A 245 11.93 -20.63 -11.34
N TYR A 246 12.60 -19.87 -12.19
CA TYR A 246 12.21 -18.50 -12.52
C TYR A 246 12.24 -18.35 -14.04
N TYR A 247 11.14 -17.88 -14.62
CA TYR A 247 11.07 -17.54 -16.04
C TYR A 247 10.62 -16.08 -16.20
N GLU A 248 11.29 -15.33 -17.06
CA GLU A 248 10.80 -14.05 -17.59
C GLU A 248 10.80 -14.06 -19.12
N GLY A 249 9.74 -13.53 -19.74
CA GLY A 249 9.61 -13.57 -21.19
C GLY A 249 8.27 -13.07 -21.69
N ASN A 250 8.04 -13.23 -22.99
CA ASN A 250 6.80 -12.83 -23.63
C ASN A 250 5.77 -13.98 -23.62
N PHE A 251 4.50 -13.63 -23.45
CA PHE A 251 3.37 -14.54 -23.46
C PHE A 251 2.43 -14.20 -24.61
N HIS A 252 1.88 -15.21 -25.26
CA HIS A 252 0.80 -15.04 -26.22
C HIS A 252 -0.26 -16.10 -25.98
N LEU A 253 -1.51 -15.69 -25.74
CA LEU A 253 -2.63 -16.61 -25.50
C LEU A 253 -2.34 -17.65 -24.41
N ASN A 254 -1.87 -17.20 -23.23
CA ASN A 254 -1.47 -18.04 -22.08
C ASN A 254 -0.20 -18.88 -22.25
N LYS A 255 0.52 -18.79 -23.37
CA LYS A 255 1.71 -19.60 -23.64
C LYS A 255 3.00 -18.79 -23.63
N MET A 256 4.08 -19.37 -23.12
CA MET A 256 5.43 -18.82 -23.25
C MET A 256 5.85 -18.79 -24.73
N MET A 257 6.26 -17.63 -25.24
CA MET A 257 6.54 -17.43 -26.66
C MET A 257 7.70 -16.46 -26.88
N GLY A 258 8.52 -16.74 -27.91
CA GLY A 258 9.62 -15.87 -28.30
C GLY A 258 10.77 -15.91 -27.31
N ASN A 259 11.49 -14.79 -27.17
CA ASN A 259 12.68 -14.74 -26.31
C ASN A 259 12.29 -14.74 -24.83
N GLY A 260 12.97 -15.56 -24.05
CA GLY A 260 12.81 -15.64 -22.61
C GLY A 260 14.13 -15.97 -21.91
N VAL A 261 14.14 -15.71 -20.61
CA VAL A 261 15.21 -16.09 -19.69
C VAL A 261 14.64 -17.04 -18.66
N LEU A 262 15.21 -18.24 -18.60
CA LEU A 262 14.89 -19.26 -17.61
C LEU A 262 16.08 -19.43 -16.67
N LEU A 263 15.81 -19.44 -15.37
CA LEU A 263 16.78 -19.66 -14.32
C LEU A 263 16.33 -20.85 -13.48
N SER A 264 17.21 -21.82 -13.29
CA SER A 264 16.97 -22.96 -12.41
C SER A 264 17.53 -22.73 -11.00
N GLU A 265 17.15 -23.63 -10.09
CA GLU A 265 17.54 -23.60 -8.68
C GLU A 265 19.07 -23.70 -8.46
N ASP A 266 19.77 -24.39 -9.36
CA ASP A 266 21.22 -24.56 -9.32
C ASP A 266 21.99 -23.37 -9.90
N ASP A 267 21.30 -22.30 -10.32
CA ASP A 267 21.84 -21.11 -10.99
C ASP A 267 22.26 -21.33 -12.46
N THR A 268 21.80 -22.42 -13.09
CA THR A 268 21.87 -22.57 -14.54
C THR A 268 20.88 -21.59 -15.22
N ILE A 269 21.34 -20.95 -16.29
CA ILE A 269 20.64 -19.88 -16.99
C ILE A 269 20.45 -20.28 -18.43
N TYR A 270 19.23 -20.22 -18.95
CA TYR A 270 18.97 -20.30 -20.38
C TYR A 270 18.38 -18.97 -20.87
N GLU A 271 19.03 -18.35 -21.85
CA GLU A 271 18.50 -17.19 -22.59
C GLU A 271 18.29 -17.59 -24.04
N GLY A 272 17.04 -17.56 -24.53
CA GLY A 272 16.76 -17.98 -25.89
C GLY A 272 15.29 -18.05 -26.25
N GLU A 273 15.00 -18.69 -27.38
CA GLU A 273 13.65 -18.79 -27.95
C GLU A 273 12.83 -19.93 -27.31
N PHE A 274 11.55 -19.64 -27.05
CA PHE A 274 10.50 -20.52 -26.55
C PHE A 274 9.34 -20.58 -27.54
N SER A 275 8.74 -21.76 -27.72
CA SER A 275 7.60 -21.96 -28.62
C SER A 275 6.30 -22.39 -27.92
N ASP A 276 6.41 -22.85 -26.68
CA ASP A 276 5.30 -23.22 -25.82
C ASP A 276 5.79 -23.23 -24.37
N ASP A 277 4.89 -23.49 -23.42
CA ASP A 277 5.22 -23.61 -22.01
C ASP A 277 6.41 -24.57 -21.81
N TRP A 278 7.47 -24.04 -21.20
CA TRP A 278 8.72 -24.75 -20.89
C TRP A 278 9.44 -25.41 -22.08
N THR A 279 9.02 -25.10 -23.33
CA THR A 279 9.56 -25.72 -24.54
C THR A 279 10.56 -24.79 -25.22
N LEU A 280 11.84 -25.16 -25.13
CA LEU A 280 12.92 -24.49 -25.83
C LEU A 280 12.82 -24.83 -27.32
N SER A 281 12.86 -23.81 -28.18
CA SER A 281 12.78 -24.00 -29.62
C SER A 281 13.43 -22.84 -30.34
N GLY A 282 14.71 -22.99 -30.68
CA GLY A 282 15.40 -21.97 -31.44
C GLY A 282 16.82 -21.74 -30.97
N LYS A 283 17.32 -20.53 -31.25
CA LYS A 283 18.65 -20.12 -30.77
C LYS A 283 18.59 -19.76 -29.29
N GLY A 284 19.65 -20.10 -28.58
CA GLY A 284 19.83 -19.68 -27.20
C GLY A 284 21.23 -19.91 -26.67
N THR A 285 21.44 -19.48 -25.44
CA THR A 285 22.66 -19.64 -24.66
C THR A 285 22.30 -20.23 -23.30
N LEU A 286 22.92 -21.36 -22.96
CA LEU A 286 22.79 -22.02 -21.66
C LEU A 286 24.09 -21.81 -20.86
N THR A 287 24.04 -21.02 -19.80
CA THR A 287 25.18 -20.70 -18.92
C THR A 287 25.05 -21.48 -17.61
N MET A 288 26.10 -22.21 -17.25
CA MET A 288 26.19 -23.03 -16.05
C MET A 288 26.74 -22.22 -14.87
N PRO A 289 26.57 -22.68 -13.61
CA PRO A 289 26.95 -21.90 -12.42
C PRO A 289 28.45 -21.62 -12.30
N HIS A 290 29.29 -22.49 -12.87
CA HIS A 290 30.75 -22.32 -12.92
C HIS A 290 31.22 -21.38 -14.04
N GLY A 291 30.30 -20.85 -14.84
CA GLY A 291 30.57 -19.88 -15.91
C GLY A 291 30.74 -20.47 -17.31
N ASP A 292 30.79 -21.80 -17.44
CA ASP A 292 30.81 -22.42 -18.78
C ASP A 292 29.45 -22.18 -19.45
N TYR A 293 29.45 -22.06 -20.77
CA TYR A 293 28.21 -21.81 -21.50
C TYR A 293 28.17 -22.56 -22.83
N ILE A 294 26.95 -22.86 -23.27
CA ILE A 294 26.67 -23.51 -24.56
C ILE A 294 25.83 -22.55 -25.39
N GLU A 295 26.32 -22.16 -26.56
CA GLU A 295 25.55 -21.39 -27.53
C GLU A 295 25.15 -22.28 -28.70
N GLY A 296 23.89 -22.20 -29.12
CA GLY A 296 23.45 -22.99 -30.26
C GLY A 296 21.94 -23.06 -30.41
N TYR A 297 21.50 -24.14 -31.04
CA TYR A 297 20.11 -24.44 -31.27
C TYR A 297 19.60 -25.44 -30.23
N PHE A 298 18.51 -25.10 -29.56
CA PHE A 298 17.87 -25.88 -28.51
C PHE A 298 16.49 -26.33 -28.98
N SER A 299 16.16 -27.60 -28.73
CA SER A 299 14.82 -28.13 -28.99
C SER A 299 14.43 -29.14 -27.92
N GLY A 300 13.27 -28.96 -27.28
CA GLY A 300 12.75 -29.89 -26.28
C GLY A 300 12.18 -29.17 -25.06
N GLU A 301 11.51 -29.93 -24.22
CA GLU A 301 10.90 -29.43 -22.99
C GLU A 301 11.91 -29.46 -21.84
N TRP A 302 11.98 -28.37 -21.09
CA TRP A 302 12.80 -28.29 -19.88
C TRP A 302 12.34 -29.31 -18.84
N GLY A 303 13.28 -30.07 -18.28
CA GLY A 303 12.99 -31.16 -17.32
C GLY A 303 12.67 -32.52 -17.96
N SER A 304 12.09 -32.55 -19.16
CA SER A 304 11.77 -33.80 -19.89
C SER A 304 12.89 -34.26 -20.85
N GLY A 305 13.78 -33.34 -21.25
CA GLY A 305 14.95 -33.63 -22.06
C GLY A 305 15.14 -32.63 -23.20
N ILE A 306 16.35 -32.06 -23.29
CA ILE A 306 16.69 -31.00 -24.24
C ILE A 306 17.72 -31.54 -25.23
N LYS A 307 17.46 -31.35 -26.53
CA LYS A 307 18.45 -31.57 -27.59
C LYS A 307 19.17 -30.28 -27.88
N ILE A 308 20.49 -30.33 -27.90
CA ILE A 308 21.35 -29.17 -28.09
C ILE A 308 22.25 -29.43 -29.29
N THR A 309 22.25 -28.50 -30.25
CA THR A 309 23.19 -28.47 -31.37
C THR A 309 23.93 -27.14 -31.31
N GLY A 310 25.16 -27.14 -30.78
CA GLY A 310 25.86 -25.90 -30.48
C GLY A 310 27.33 -26.10 -30.13
N THR A 311 27.96 -25.00 -29.71
CA THR A 311 29.35 -24.94 -29.29
C THR A 311 29.40 -24.75 -27.78
N TYR A 312 30.20 -25.57 -27.10
CA TYR A 312 30.49 -25.42 -25.68
C TYR A 312 31.73 -24.56 -25.49
N PHE A 313 31.63 -23.58 -24.59
CA PHE A 313 32.69 -22.63 -24.26
C PHE A 313 33.04 -22.73 -22.78
N LYS A 314 34.35 -22.75 -22.50
CA LYS A 314 34.91 -22.73 -21.16
C LYS A 314 35.70 -21.43 -20.98
N PRO A 315 35.21 -20.46 -20.19
CA PRO A 315 35.91 -19.19 -19.99
C PRO A 315 37.31 -19.43 -19.44
N SER A 316 38.31 -18.73 -19.96
CA SER A 316 39.68 -18.86 -19.46
C SER A 316 39.88 -18.01 -18.21
N LEU A 317 40.66 -18.49 -17.24
CA LEU A 317 41.03 -17.75 -16.01
C LEU A 317 41.77 -16.42 -16.29
N TYR A 318 42.20 -16.17 -17.53
CA TYR A 318 43.00 -15.02 -17.95
C TYR A 318 42.25 -14.03 -18.86
N GLU A 319 40.96 -14.23 -19.13
CA GLU A 319 40.18 -13.25 -19.88
C GLU A 319 39.93 -11.99 -19.04
N SER A 320 40.24 -10.84 -19.64
CA SER A 320 40.03 -9.51 -19.05
C SER A 320 38.55 -9.33 -18.69
N ASP A 321 38.23 -8.59 -17.61
CA ASP A 321 36.85 -8.29 -17.17
C ASP A 321 35.92 -7.72 -18.28
N LYS A 322 36.46 -7.32 -19.43
CA LYS A 322 35.70 -6.89 -20.61
C LYS A 322 35.05 -8.03 -21.41
N ASP A 323 35.54 -9.27 -21.29
CA ASP A 323 35.08 -10.44 -22.04
C ASP A 323 34.30 -11.45 -21.17
N LYS A 324 34.11 -11.18 -19.88
CA LYS A 324 33.17 -11.96 -19.05
C LYS A 324 31.76 -11.81 -19.64
N PRO A 325 30.97 -12.89 -19.74
CA PRO A 325 29.55 -12.76 -20.06
C PRO A 325 28.95 -11.74 -19.09
N LYS A 326 28.34 -10.68 -19.64
CA LYS A 326 27.72 -9.61 -18.83
C LYS A 326 26.88 -10.29 -17.76
N ALA A 327 27.12 -9.94 -16.49
CA ALA A 327 26.31 -10.45 -15.38
C ALA A 327 24.82 -10.33 -15.76
N LEU A 328 24.13 -11.47 -15.77
CA LEU A 328 22.76 -11.56 -16.26
C LEU A 328 21.91 -10.54 -15.52
N LYS A 329 21.32 -9.59 -16.26
CA LYS A 329 20.41 -8.60 -15.71
C LYS A 329 18.99 -9.14 -15.80
N LEU A 330 18.55 -9.78 -14.72
CA LEU A 330 17.16 -10.18 -14.54
C LEU A 330 16.24 -8.95 -14.52
N GLY A 331 15.01 -9.12 -15.01
CA GLY A 331 13.97 -8.10 -15.04
C GLY A 331 13.92 -7.30 -16.34
N ASN A 332 14.67 -7.69 -17.37
CA ASN A 332 14.64 -7.01 -18.67
C ASN A 332 13.44 -7.44 -19.52
N LEU A 333 12.98 -8.68 -19.33
CA LEU A 333 11.82 -9.24 -20.03
C LEU A 333 10.58 -9.30 -19.13
N ALA A 334 10.72 -8.99 -17.84
CA ALA A 334 9.62 -8.67 -16.95
C ALA A 334 8.93 -7.35 -17.33
N VAL A 335 7.72 -7.15 -16.80
CA VAL A 335 7.03 -5.85 -16.88
C VAL A 335 7.77 -4.83 -16.02
N ALA A 336 8.07 -3.66 -16.57
CA ALA A 336 8.82 -2.62 -15.86
C ALA A 336 8.05 -2.12 -14.63
N ALA A 337 8.77 -1.83 -13.54
CA ALA A 337 8.18 -1.38 -12.27
C ALA A 337 7.24 -0.16 -12.40
N ASP A 338 7.59 0.80 -13.27
CA ASP A 338 6.78 2.00 -13.52
C ASP A 338 5.45 1.70 -14.26
N GLU A 339 5.36 0.57 -14.97
CA GLU A 339 4.14 0.11 -15.65
C GLU A 339 3.24 -0.74 -14.77
N LYS A 340 3.80 -1.39 -13.73
CA LYS A 340 3.05 -2.19 -12.77
C LYS A 340 2.05 -1.31 -12.00
N TRP A 341 0.84 -1.84 -11.83
CA TRP A 341 -0.25 -1.23 -11.04
C TRP A 341 -0.69 0.15 -11.52
N ARG A 342 -0.50 0.49 -12.81
CA ARG A 342 -0.91 1.78 -13.37
C ARG A 342 -2.36 2.15 -13.04
N ALA A 343 -3.29 1.20 -13.17
CA ALA A 343 -4.71 1.38 -12.84
C ALA A 343 -4.94 1.84 -11.38
N VAL A 344 -4.10 1.43 -10.43
CA VAL A 344 -4.21 1.83 -9.01
C VAL A 344 -3.81 3.30 -8.84
N PHE A 345 -2.77 3.75 -9.53
CA PHE A 345 -2.35 5.15 -9.50
C PHE A 345 -3.34 6.04 -10.25
N GLU A 346 -3.81 5.61 -11.42
CA GLU A 346 -4.84 6.31 -12.19
C GLU A 346 -6.11 6.49 -11.36
N GLU A 347 -6.58 5.46 -10.67
CA GLU A 347 -7.74 5.57 -9.76
C GLU A 347 -7.52 6.63 -8.67
N CYS A 348 -6.30 6.71 -8.09
CA CYS A 348 -5.98 7.74 -7.11
C CYS A 348 -6.04 9.15 -7.72
N TRP A 349 -5.49 9.34 -8.93
CA TRP A 349 -5.57 10.62 -9.66
C TRP A 349 -7.02 11.02 -9.97
N HIS A 350 -7.86 10.07 -10.41
CA HIS A 350 -9.28 10.32 -10.67
C HIS A 350 -10.02 10.72 -9.39
N GLN A 351 -9.73 10.10 -8.24
CA GLN A 351 -10.28 10.50 -6.94
C GLN A 351 -9.87 11.93 -6.56
N LEU A 352 -8.66 12.35 -6.92
CA LEU A 352 -8.21 13.75 -6.77
C LEU A 352 -8.77 14.70 -7.84
N GLY A 353 -9.62 14.22 -8.75
CA GLY A 353 -10.27 15.04 -9.77
C GLY A 353 -9.39 15.36 -10.99
N CYS A 354 -8.33 14.57 -11.21
CA CYS A 354 -7.42 14.68 -12.35
C CYS A 354 -7.71 13.58 -13.37
N GLU A 355 -7.85 13.94 -14.66
CA GLU A 355 -8.02 12.94 -15.74
C GLU A 355 -6.67 12.32 -16.15
N SER A 356 -5.57 13.03 -15.91
CA SER A 356 -4.22 12.50 -16.11
C SER A 356 -3.28 12.98 -15.00
N PRO A 357 -2.13 12.29 -14.77
CA PRO A 357 -1.23 12.61 -13.67
C PRO A 357 -0.78 14.07 -13.68
N GLY A 358 -1.03 14.79 -12.59
CA GLY A 358 -0.65 16.19 -12.41
C GLY A 358 -1.47 17.21 -13.22
N GLN A 359 -2.45 16.78 -14.01
CA GLN A 359 -3.35 17.67 -14.75
C GLN A 359 -4.68 17.81 -14.00
N GLY A 360 -4.76 18.84 -13.14
CA GLY A 360 -5.96 19.15 -12.37
C GLY A 360 -5.76 20.39 -11.49
N GLU A 361 -6.84 20.83 -10.87
CA GLU A 361 -6.80 21.97 -9.95
C GLU A 361 -6.64 21.50 -8.51
N VAL A 362 -5.60 21.98 -7.82
CA VAL A 362 -5.24 21.55 -6.46
C VAL A 362 -6.40 21.74 -5.46
N TRP A 363 -7.13 22.85 -5.58
CA TRP A 363 -8.28 23.12 -4.68
C TRP A 363 -9.42 22.10 -4.87
N LYS A 364 -9.66 21.64 -6.10
CA LYS A 364 -10.65 20.61 -6.40
C LYS A 364 -10.24 19.25 -5.83
N ALA A 365 -8.95 18.94 -5.84
CA ALA A 365 -8.41 17.75 -5.20
C ALA A 365 -8.66 17.77 -3.68
N TRP A 366 -8.42 18.90 -3.03
CA TRP A 366 -8.71 19.08 -1.61
C TRP A 366 -10.21 19.03 -1.29
N ASP A 367 -11.07 19.59 -2.14
CA ASP A 367 -12.53 19.49 -2.01
C ASP A 367 -13.00 18.02 -2.10
N ASN A 368 -12.49 17.28 -3.09
CA ASN A 368 -12.77 15.84 -3.22
C ASN A 368 -12.32 15.04 -1.99
N ILE A 369 -11.14 15.34 -1.44
CA ILE A 369 -10.66 14.71 -0.19
C ILE A 369 -11.63 15.03 0.96
N ALA A 370 -12.03 16.28 1.13
CA ALA A 370 -12.98 16.68 2.19
C ALA A 370 -14.33 15.99 2.03
N VAL A 371 -14.86 15.89 0.80
CA VAL A 371 -16.09 15.15 0.48
C VAL A 371 -15.94 13.66 0.80
N ALA A 372 -14.81 13.04 0.44
CA ALA A 372 -14.56 11.63 0.74
C ALA A 372 -14.53 11.35 2.25
N LEU A 373 -13.79 12.17 3.02
CA LEU A 373 -13.70 12.02 4.48
C LEU A 373 -15.05 12.22 5.17
N THR A 374 -15.79 13.26 4.79
CA THR A 374 -17.10 13.59 5.40
C THR A 374 -18.20 12.59 5.04
N THR A 375 -18.23 12.10 3.82
CA THR A 375 -19.24 11.12 3.35
C THR A 375 -19.09 9.79 4.10
N ASN A 376 -17.86 9.28 4.22
CA ASN A 376 -17.59 8.05 4.96
C ASN A 376 -17.85 8.20 6.46
N ARG A 377 -17.50 9.35 7.06
CA ARG A 377 -17.81 9.64 8.47
C ARG A 377 -19.32 9.58 8.77
N ARG A 378 -20.17 10.05 7.86
CA ARG A 378 -21.63 9.98 7.99
C ARG A 378 -22.15 8.54 7.88
N GLN A 379 -21.58 7.74 6.98
CA GLN A 379 -21.95 6.33 6.83
C GLN A 379 -21.65 5.49 8.08
N HIS A 380 -20.53 5.77 8.77
CA HIS A 380 -20.14 5.06 10.00
C HIS A 380 -20.88 5.53 11.27
N LYS A 381 -21.40 6.76 11.34
CA LYS A 381 -22.16 7.24 12.52
C LYS A 381 -23.50 6.51 12.71
N ASP A 382 -24.07 5.96 11.64
CA ASP A 382 -25.40 5.35 11.64
C ASP A 382 -25.36 3.79 11.70
N SER A 383 -24.17 3.21 11.90
CA SER A 383 -23.96 1.78 12.21
C SER A 383 -23.25 1.68 13.57
N PRO A 384 -23.75 0.91 14.56
CA PRO A 384 -23.24 0.92 15.93
C PRO A 384 -21.84 0.27 16.13
N GLU A 385 -21.11 -0.01 15.05
CA GLU A 385 -19.75 -0.53 15.09
C GLU A 385 -18.69 0.57 14.79
N ILE A 386 -18.21 1.17 15.89
CA ILE A 386 -16.79 1.39 16.20
C ILE A 386 -15.96 2.18 15.17
N LEU A 387 -16.01 3.52 15.26
CA LEU A 387 -14.77 4.31 15.09
C LEU A 387 -14.28 4.68 16.49
N SER A 388 -13.03 4.39 16.79
CA SER A 388 -12.44 4.81 18.06
C SER A 388 -12.45 6.34 18.16
N ARG A 389 -12.48 6.86 19.40
CA ARG A 389 -12.37 8.32 19.64
C ARG A 389 -11.10 8.90 18.97
N SER A 390 -10.02 8.10 18.92
CA SER A 390 -8.77 8.48 18.24
C SER A 390 -8.91 8.57 16.71
N GLN A 391 -9.58 7.61 16.05
CA GLN A 391 -9.82 7.67 14.60
C GLN A 391 -10.67 8.88 14.21
N THR A 392 -11.66 9.25 15.03
CA THR A 392 -12.48 10.44 14.78
C THR A 392 -11.65 11.73 14.86
N GLN A 393 -10.74 11.84 15.83
CA GLN A 393 -9.85 12.98 15.97
C GLN A 393 -8.82 13.07 14.84
N THR A 394 -8.32 11.93 14.34
CA THR A 394 -7.43 11.89 13.17
C THR A 394 -8.13 12.44 11.93
N LEU A 395 -9.38 12.02 11.68
CA LEU A 395 -10.16 12.49 10.53
C LEU A 395 -10.44 13.99 10.61
N GLU A 396 -10.81 14.51 11.78
CA GLU A 396 -10.99 15.96 11.97
C GLU A 396 -9.70 16.73 11.68
N SER A 397 -8.53 16.18 12.03
CA SER A 397 -7.25 16.82 11.72
C SER A 397 -6.86 16.76 10.25
N LEU A 398 -7.43 15.84 9.47
CA LEU A 398 -7.19 15.70 8.02
C LEU A 398 -8.12 16.60 7.19
N GLU A 399 -9.24 17.06 7.76
CA GLU A 399 -10.14 18.05 7.13
C GLU A 399 -9.48 19.44 7.03
N TYR A 400 -8.49 19.74 7.88
CA TYR A 400 -7.74 20.98 7.81
C TYR A 400 -6.63 20.90 6.75
N ILE A 401 -6.76 21.70 5.70
CA ILE A 401 -5.76 21.82 4.64
C ILE A 401 -4.58 22.64 5.18
N PRO A 402 -3.34 22.10 5.21
CA PRO A 402 -2.17 22.88 5.58
C PRO A 402 -1.98 24.05 4.60
N GLN A 403 -2.25 25.28 5.06
CA GLN A 403 -1.94 26.48 4.29
C GLN A 403 -0.50 26.88 4.57
N HIS A 404 0.35 26.76 3.56
CA HIS A 404 1.71 27.26 3.62
C HIS A 404 1.75 28.58 2.83
N ILE A 405 2.17 29.66 3.50
CA ILE A 405 2.37 30.98 2.90
C ILE A 405 3.82 31.38 3.20
N GLY A 406 4.54 31.95 2.23
CA GLY A 406 5.93 32.40 2.40
C GLY A 406 6.99 31.34 2.04
N ALA A 407 8.27 31.60 2.35
CA ALA A 407 9.38 30.71 1.98
C ALA A 407 9.21 29.28 2.55
N PHE A 408 9.69 28.27 1.82
CA PHE A 408 9.65 26.88 2.27
C PHE A 408 10.68 26.66 3.38
N SER A 409 10.24 26.14 4.53
CA SER A 409 11.08 25.93 5.73
C SER A 409 11.04 24.49 6.19
N VAL A 410 11.98 24.11 7.08
CA VAL A 410 12.02 22.77 7.70
C VAL A 410 10.75 22.47 8.49
N GLU A 411 10.16 23.48 9.13
CA GLU A 411 8.89 23.34 9.86
C GLU A 411 7.74 22.94 8.92
N LYS A 412 7.63 23.60 7.75
CA LYS A 412 6.62 23.24 6.74
C LYS A 412 6.83 21.81 6.24
N TYR A 413 8.08 21.41 6.02
CA TYR A 413 8.41 20.04 5.62
C TYR A 413 7.99 19.00 6.67
N ASP A 414 8.25 19.28 7.95
CA ASP A 414 7.83 18.41 9.06
C ASP A 414 6.30 18.33 9.20
N ASP A 415 5.59 19.43 8.93
CA ASP A 415 4.13 19.44 8.95
C ASP A 415 3.53 18.61 7.80
N ILE A 416 4.09 18.68 6.59
CA ILE A 416 3.74 17.80 5.47
C ILE A 416 4.00 16.33 5.87
N LYS A 417 5.14 16.03 6.48
CA LYS A 417 5.47 14.67 6.94
C LYS A 417 4.44 14.14 7.95
N LYS A 418 4.07 14.95 8.95
CA LYS A 418 3.03 14.58 9.94
C LYS A 418 1.66 14.38 9.29
N TYR A 419 1.31 15.23 8.31
CA TYR A 419 0.08 15.09 7.54
C TYR A 419 0.06 13.76 6.78
N LEU A 420 1.13 13.44 6.05
CA LEU A 420 1.23 12.21 5.26
C LEU A 420 1.15 10.94 6.12
N ILE A 421 1.78 10.93 7.30
CA ILE A 421 1.66 9.80 8.24
C ILE A 421 0.19 9.54 8.55
N LYS A 422 -0.59 10.59 8.87
CA LYS A 422 -2.03 10.45 9.18
C LYS A 422 -2.85 10.08 7.95
N ALA A 423 -2.60 10.73 6.81
CA ALA A 423 -3.34 10.53 5.57
C ALA A 423 -3.16 9.12 5.03
N CYS A 424 -1.95 8.57 5.12
CA CYS A 424 -1.64 7.21 4.67
C CYS A 424 -2.06 6.12 5.68
N ASP A 425 -2.44 6.50 6.90
CA ASP A 425 -2.93 5.59 7.95
C ASP A 425 -4.43 5.32 7.92
N THR A 426 -5.18 6.05 7.08
CA THR A 426 -6.61 5.82 6.92
C THR A 426 -7.00 5.48 5.48
N PRO A 427 -7.78 4.40 5.25
CA PRO A 427 -8.26 4.04 3.91
C PRO A 427 -9.33 5.00 3.37
N LEU A 428 -9.78 5.94 4.21
CA LEU A 428 -10.75 6.98 3.85
C LEU A 428 -10.11 8.12 3.06
N HIS A 429 -8.80 8.31 3.19
CA HIS A 429 -8.05 9.27 2.40
C HIS A 429 -7.55 8.61 1.11
N PRO A 430 -7.60 9.27 -0.07
CA PRO A 430 -7.15 8.70 -1.34
C PRO A 430 -5.71 8.14 -1.28
N LEU A 431 -4.78 8.87 -0.65
CA LEU A 431 -3.40 8.39 -0.44
C LEU A 431 -3.33 7.15 0.46
N GLY A 432 -4.11 7.07 1.54
CA GLY A 432 -4.10 5.89 2.41
C GLY A 432 -4.69 4.66 1.74
N ARG A 433 -5.75 4.84 0.95
CA ARG A 433 -6.29 3.78 0.09
C ARG A 433 -5.27 3.31 -0.95
N LEU A 434 -4.56 4.25 -1.59
CA LEU A 434 -3.47 3.92 -2.52
C LEU A 434 -2.40 3.09 -1.81
N VAL A 435 -1.90 3.54 -0.66
CA VAL A 435 -0.87 2.81 0.11
C VAL A 435 -1.36 1.42 0.53
N GLU A 436 -2.58 1.28 1.03
CA GLU A 436 -3.15 0.00 1.41
C GLU A 436 -3.23 -0.96 0.22
N THR A 437 -3.71 -0.48 -0.92
CA THR A 437 -3.77 -1.25 -2.17
C THR A 437 -2.39 -1.69 -2.61
N LEU A 438 -1.40 -0.77 -2.59
CA LEU A 438 -0.01 -1.06 -2.94
C LEU A 438 0.63 -2.09 -1.99
N VAL A 439 0.33 -2.02 -0.70
CA VAL A 439 0.78 -3.02 0.28
C VAL A 439 0.14 -4.38 0.00
N ALA A 440 -1.15 -4.42 -0.32
CA ALA A 440 -1.86 -5.66 -0.64
C ALA A 440 -1.29 -6.33 -1.90
N VAL A 441 -1.10 -5.58 -2.99
CA VAL A 441 -0.52 -6.11 -4.23
C VAL A 441 0.93 -6.54 -4.03
N TYR A 442 1.73 -5.79 -3.27
CA TYR A 442 3.12 -6.15 -2.97
C TYR A 442 3.21 -7.46 -2.18
N ARG A 443 2.36 -7.63 -1.15
CA ARG A 443 2.27 -8.89 -0.40
C ARG A 443 1.85 -10.04 -1.30
N MET A 444 0.84 -9.84 -2.15
CA MET A 444 0.37 -10.88 -3.06
C MET A 444 1.42 -11.26 -4.12
N THR A 445 2.27 -10.32 -4.51
CA THR A 445 3.35 -10.54 -5.48
C THR A 445 4.51 -11.31 -4.88
N TYR A 446 4.95 -10.95 -3.68
CA TYR A 446 6.22 -11.40 -3.11
C TYR A 446 6.09 -12.39 -1.94
N VAL A 447 4.87 -12.70 -1.51
CA VAL A 447 4.59 -13.68 -0.45
C VAL A 447 3.80 -14.86 -1.01
N GLY A 448 3.93 -16.01 -0.35
CA GLY A 448 3.18 -17.22 -0.64
C GLY A 448 3.92 -18.15 -1.59
N VAL A 449 3.16 -18.86 -2.42
CA VAL A 449 3.67 -19.78 -3.43
C VAL A 449 4.63 -19.03 -4.36
N GLY A 450 5.84 -19.55 -4.59
CA GLY A 450 6.81 -18.89 -5.47
C GLY A 450 7.50 -17.66 -4.87
N ALA A 451 7.49 -17.48 -3.54
CA ALA A 451 8.43 -16.59 -2.87
C ALA A 451 9.87 -17.06 -3.18
N ASN A 452 10.60 -16.28 -3.98
CA ASN A 452 11.88 -16.68 -4.56
C ASN A 452 12.88 -15.52 -4.45
N ARG A 453 14.11 -15.80 -4.01
CA ARG A 453 15.20 -14.80 -3.91
C ARG A 453 15.40 -13.99 -5.19
N ARG A 454 15.13 -14.59 -6.35
CA ARG A 454 15.25 -13.96 -7.68
C ARG A 454 14.29 -12.78 -7.90
N LEU A 455 13.24 -12.68 -7.09
CA LEU A 455 12.30 -11.56 -7.12
C LEU A 455 12.78 -10.34 -6.32
N LEU A 456 13.87 -10.43 -5.56
CA LEU A 456 14.37 -9.34 -4.70
C LEU A 456 14.58 -8.04 -5.50
N GLN A 457 15.28 -8.11 -6.63
CA GLN A 457 15.58 -6.94 -7.45
C GLN A 457 14.30 -6.29 -8.02
N GLU A 458 13.32 -7.11 -8.40
CA GLU A 458 12.02 -6.63 -8.86
C GLU A 458 11.25 -5.92 -7.73
N ALA A 459 11.28 -6.49 -6.52
CA ALA A 459 10.69 -5.91 -5.31
C ALA A 459 11.29 -4.53 -4.98
N VAL A 460 12.62 -4.42 -5.00
CA VAL A 460 13.32 -3.16 -4.75
C VAL A 460 12.99 -2.10 -5.82
N LYS A 461 13.04 -2.47 -7.10
CA LYS A 461 12.66 -1.56 -8.21
C LYS A 461 11.21 -1.08 -8.07
N GLU A 462 10.30 -1.96 -7.64
CA GLU A 462 8.90 -1.65 -7.44
C GLU A 462 8.68 -0.66 -6.28
N ILE A 463 9.37 -0.82 -5.16
CA ILE A 463 9.36 0.16 -4.06
C ILE A 463 9.87 1.53 -4.56
N LYS A 464 10.98 1.56 -5.31
CA LYS A 464 11.50 2.82 -5.89
C LYS A 464 10.47 3.49 -6.81
N SER A 465 9.75 2.71 -7.62
CA SER A 465 8.65 3.22 -8.44
C SER A 465 7.48 3.76 -7.60
N TYR A 466 7.14 3.10 -6.49
CA TYR A 466 6.10 3.58 -5.58
C TYR A 466 6.49 4.94 -4.98
N LEU A 467 7.72 5.08 -4.49
CA LEU A 467 8.24 6.33 -3.94
C LEU A 467 8.14 7.46 -4.96
N LYS A 468 8.64 7.23 -6.18
CA LYS A 468 8.59 8.21 -7.28
C LYS A 468 7.17 8.66 -7.61
N ARG A 469 6.24 7.72 -7.81
CA ARG A 469 4.85 8.02 -8.23
C ARG A 469 4.01 8.62 -7.10
N ILE A 470 4.18 8.15 -5.86
CA ILE A 470 3.51 8.76 -4.71
C ILE A 470 4.07 10.17 -4.46
N PHE A 471 5.37 10.39 -4.65
CA PHE A 471 5.95 11.72 -4.52
C PHE A 471 5.37 12.71 -5.55
N GLN A 472 5.04 12.27 -6.77
CA GLN A 472 4.32 13.09 -7.74
C GLN A 472 2.91 13.49 -7.25
N LEU A 473 2.16 12.56 -6.66
CA LEU A 473 0.86 12.85 -6.03
C LEU A 473 1.00 13.84 -4.87
N VAL A 474 2.00 13.65 -4.02
CA VAL A 474 2.27 14.55 -2.88
C VAL A 474 2.65 15.95 -3.35
N ARG A 475 3.53 16.08 -4.35
CA ARG A 475 3.88 17.38 -4.94
C ARG A 475 2.68 18.08 -5.58
N PHE A 476 1.75 17.33 -6.16
CA PHE A 476 0.51 17.90 -6.67
C PHE A 476 -0.37 18.47 -5.55
N LEU A 477 -0.50 17.76 -4.43
CA LEU A 477 -1.26 18.23 -3.26
C LEU A 477 -0.56 19.40 -2.54
N PHE A 478 0.77 19.41 -2.55
CA PHE A 478 1.63 20.42 -1.91
C PHE A 478 2.59 21.05 -2.94
N PRO A 479 2.12 22.01 -3.78
CA PRO A 479 2.94 22.60 -4.84
C PRO A 479 4.19 23.35 -4.35
N GLU A 480 4.19 23.81 -3.09
CA GLU A 480 5.36 24.44 -2.48
C GLU A 480 6.50 23.46 -2.17
N LEU A 481 6.24 22.15 -2.21
CA LEU A 481 7.24 21.13 -1.90
C LEU A 481 8.37 21.17 -2.95
N PRO A 482 9.63 21.41 -2.54
CA PRO A 482 10.76 21.51 -3.46
C PRO A 482 11.04 20.21 -4.25
N GLU A 483 11.70 20.34 -5.41
CA GLU A 483 12.06 19.20 -6.27
C GLU A 483 12.99 18.21 -5.56
N GLU A 484 12.97 16.96 -6.01
CA GLU A 484 13.82 15.92 -5.45
C GLU A 484 15.30 16.31 -5.55
N GLY A 485 16.01 16.28 -4.42
CA GLY A 485 17.41 16.67 -4.31
C GLY A 485 17.67 18.15 -4.02
N SER A 486 16.63 18.98 -3.88
CA SER A 486 16.79 20.37 -3.46
C SER A 486 17.04 20.51 -1.95
N THR A 487 17.73 21.57 -1.54
CA THR A 487 18.10 21.85 -0.15
C THR A 487 17.21 22.92 0.48
N ILE A 488 16.73 22.65 1.69
CA ILE A 488 16.05 23.63 2.53
C ILE A 488 17.10 24.31 3.42
N PRO A 489 17.21 25.65 3.40
CA PRO A 489 18.09 26.38 4.30
C PRO A 489 17.68 26.15 5.77
N LEU A 490 18.65 25.86 6.64
CA LEU A 490 18.39 25.83 8.09
C LEU A 490 18.24 27.27 8.62
N SER A 491 17.08 27.59 9.19
CA SER A 491 16.86 28.86 9.89
C SER A 491 17.62 28.87 11.22
N ALA A 492 18.82 29.46 11.22
CA ALA A 492 19.71 29.73 12.37
C ALA A 492 20.31 28.49 13.11
N PRO A 493 21.51 28.62 13.71
CA PRO A 493 22.14 27.50 14.42
C PRO A 493 21.41 27.23 15.74
N LEU A 494 20.99 25.98 15.97
CA LEU A 494 20.64 25.51 17.31
C LEU A 494 21.85 25.68 18.23
N PRO A 495 21.68 26.22 19.46
CA PRO A 495 22.74 26.28 20.46
C PRO A 495 22.88 24.92 21.13
N THR A 496 23.35 23.92 20.38
CA THR A 496 23.91 22.70 20.97
C THR A 496 25.13 22.33 20.13
N GLY A 497 26.31 22.56 20.71
CA GLY A 497 27.58 22.19 20.10
C GLY A 497 27.61 20.69 19.84
N ARG A 498 27.29 20.27 18.62
CA ARG A 498 27.66 18.94 18.12
C ARG A 498 29.15 18.99 17.81
N ARG A 499 29.96 18.30 18.62
CA ARG A 499 31.35 18.01 18.26
C ARG A 499 31.31 17.13 17.01
N SER A 500 31.84 17.65 15.89
CA SER A 500 32.10 16.85 14.70
C SER A 500 33.05 15.71 15.07
N PHE A 501 32.69 14.49 14.66
CA PHE A 501 33.46 13.26 14.91
C PHE A 501 34.93 13.36 14.47
N CYS A 502 35.24 14.26 13.52
CA CYS A 502 36.54 14.36 12.87
C CYS A 502 37.39 15.58 13.29
N THR A 503 36.89 16.51 14.11
CA THR A 503 37.65 17.72 14.46
C THR A 503 37.56 18.05 15.95
N GLY A 504 38.62 17.74 16.68
CA GLY A 504 38.80 18.13 18.08
C GLY A 504 39.04 19.63 18.31
N LYS A 505 38.56 20.51 17.43
CA LYS A 505 38.66 21.97 17.57
C LYS A 505 37.37 22.69 17.22
N LEU A 506 37.14 23.77 17.96
CA LEU A 506 36.19 24.83 17.64
C LEU A 506 36.81 25.68 16.49
N ASP A 507 36.84 25.16 15.26
CA ASP A 507 37.53 25.88 14.19
C ASP A 507 36.65 26.95 13.52
N SER A 508 37.26 28.14 13.47
CA SER A 508 36.95 29.29 12.63
C SER A 508 36.68 28.88 11.16
N ARG A 509 35.54 29.35 10.63
CA ARG A 509 35.18 29.48 9.20
C ARG A 509 35.93 28.55 8.23
N SER A 510 35.41 27.34 8.10
CA SER A 510 35.53 26.53 6.87
C SER A 510 34.38 26.91 5.94
N GLU A 511 34.67 27.24 4.68
CA GLU A 511 33.69 27.32 3.57
C GLU A 511 33.20 25.90 3.21
N SER A 512 32.50 25.24 4.14
CA SER A 512 31.66 24.09 3.84
C SER A 512 30.24 24.61 3.61
N PRO A 513 29.53 24.21 2.54
CA PRO A 513 28.17 24.67 2.29
C PRO A 513 27.32 24.39 3.54
N GLU A 514 26.57 25.41 3.96
CA GLU A 514 25.71 25.33 5.16
C GLU A 514 24.86 24.05 5.10
N PRO A 515 24.67 23.34 6.23
CA PRO A 515 23.95 22.08 6.23
C PRO A 515 22.48 22.32 5.89
N GLY A 516 22.10 22.24 4.62
CA GLY A 516 20.71 22.28 4.18
C GLY A 516 20.06 20.91 4.32
N TYR A 517 18.78 20.86 4.71
CA TYR A 517 18.03 19.60 4.71
C TYR A 517 17.63 19.24 3.28
N VAL A 518 18.09 18.09 2.75
CA VAL A 518 17.77 17.66 1.39
C VAL A 518 16.37 17.05 1.35
N VAL A 519 15.53 17.51 0.43
CA VAL A 519 14.19 16.95 0.20
C VAL A 519 14.30 15.75 -0.73
N THR A 520 13.94 14.57 -0.24
CA THR A 520 13.89 13.34 -1.06
C THR A 520 12.60 12.57 -0.87
N SER A 521 12.18 11.87 -1.93
CA SER A 521 11.02 10.99 -1.89
C SER A 521 11.19 9.89 -0.84
N SER A 522 12.39 9.30 -0.77
CA SER A 522 12.78 8.31 0.23
C SER A 522 12.65 8.82 1.66
N GLY A 523 13.16 10.01 1.97
CA GLY A 523 13.10 10.58 3.32
C GLY A 523 11.67 10.89 3.80
N LEU A 524 10.79 11.27 2.87
CA LEU A 524 9.40 11.61 3.18
C LEU A 524 8.49 10.37 3.26
N LEU A 525 8.68 9.39 2.36
CA LEU A 525 7.71 8.31 2.13
C LEU A 525 8.13 6.95 2.68
N LEU A 526 9.43 6.63 2.80
CA LEU A 526 9.86 5.35 3.40
C LEU A 526 9.36 5.16 4.84
N PRO A 527 9.34 6.18 5.72
CA PRO A 527 8.78 6.03 7.07
C PRO A 527 7.31 5.60 7.09
N VAL A 528 6.56 5.90 6.03
CA VAL A 528 5.13 5.58 5.89
C VAL A 528 4.94 4.22 5.21
N LEU A 529 5.70 3.94 4.16
CA LEU A 529 5.53 2.75 3.31
C LEU A 529 6.28 1.54 3.86
N LEU A 530 7.56 1.71 4.18
CA LEU A 530 8.47 0.59 4.41
C LEU A 530 8.05 -0.28 5.60
N PRO A 531 7.57 0.22 6.75
CA PRO A 531 7.11 -0.66 7.84
C PRO A 531 6.04 -1.67 7.40
N ARG A 532 5.19 -1.33 6.43
CA ARG A 532 4.13 -2.22 5.90
C ARG A 532 4.63 -3.23 4.86
N LEU A 533 5.71 -2.87 4.16
CA LEU A 533 6.39 -3.65 3.10
C LEU A 533 7.62 -4.43 3.60
N TYR A 534 8.09 -4.14 4.82
CA TYR A 534 9.32 -4.68 5.38
C TYR A 534 9.27 -6.21 5.52
N PRO A 535 8.21 -6.84 6.06
CA PRO A 535 8.21 -8.29 6.20
C PRO A 535 8.41 -9.06 4.88
N PRO A 536 7.66 -8.79 3.78
CA PRO A 536 7.90 -9.46 2.51
C PRO A 536 9.26 -9.11 1.89
N LEU A 537 9.69 -7.85 1.97
CA LEU A 537 10.98 -7.44 1.42
C LEU A 537 12.15 -8.11 2.15
N PHE A 538 12.14 -8.08 3.48
CA PHE A 538 13.21 -8.64 4.30
C PHE A 538 13.29 -10.16 4.17
N MET A 539 12.16 -10.84 3.99
CA MET A 539 12.15 -12.27 3.63
C MET A 539 12.92 -12.53 2.33
N LEU A 540 12.76 -11.69 1.30
CA LEU A 540 13.52 -11.83 0.04
C LEU A 540 15.01 -11.58 0.24
N TYR A 541 15.40 -10.58 1.04
CA TYR A 541 16.81 -10.37 1.40
C TYR A 541 17.40 -11.56 2.16
N ALA A 542 16.66 -12.12 3.12
CA ALA A 542 17.09 -13.29 3.88
C ALA A 542 17.28 -14.50 2.96
N LEU A 543 16.35 -14.74 2.03
CA LEU A 543 16.46 -15.83 1.04
C LEU A 543 17.64 -15.64 0.07
N ASP A 544 17.95 -14.39 -0.30
CA ASP A 544 19.06 -14.10 -1.22
C ASP A 544 20.43 -14.24 -0.57
N ASN A 545 20.54 -13.95 0.73
CA ASN A 545 21.77 -13.95 1.50
C ASN A 545 21.96 -15.20 2.39
N ASP A 546 21.09 -16.20 2.29
CA ASP A 546 21.03 -17.34 3.23
C ASP A 546 22.39 -18.06 3.37
N ARG A 547 23.08 -18.29 2.24
CA ARG A 547 24.39 -18.98 2.21
C ARG A 547 25.50 -18.15 2.86
N GLU A 548 25.55 -16.87 2.53
CA GLU A 548 26.51 -15.90 3.06
C GLU A 548 26.29 -15.62 4.55
N GLU A 549 25.03 -15.67 4.99
CA GLU A 549 24.65 -15.46 6.38
C GLU A 549 25.01 -16.66 7.27
N ASP A 550 24.90 -17.90 6.78
CA ASP A 550 25.35 -19.09 7.51
C ASP A 550 26.85 -19.02 7.84
N ILE A 551 27.68 -18.63 6.86
CA ILE A 551 29.14 -18.44 7.04
C ILE A 551 29.41 -17.35 8.07
N TYR A 552 28.73 -16.21 7.94
CA TYR A 552 28.85 -15.10 8.88
C TYR A 552 28.48 -15.55 10.30
N TRP A 553 27.33 -16.22 10.47
CA TRP A 553 26.79 -16.61 11.75
C TRP A 553 27.66 -17.65 12.46
N GLU A 554 28.21 -18.62 11.74
CA GLU A 554 29.18 -19.57 12.29
C GLU A 554 30.42 -18.85 12.85
N CYS A 555 30.94 -17.87 12.11
CA CYS A 555 32.09 -17.06 12.55
C CYS A 555 31.76 -16.24 13.82
N VAL A 556 30.60 -15.58 13.85
CA VAL A 556 30.11 -14.84 15.01
C VAL A 556 30.03 -15.74 16.24
N LEU A 557 29.41 -16.93 16.14
CA LEU A 557 29.29 -17.86 17.25
C LEU A 557 30.65 -18.35 17.74
N ARG A 558 31.59 -18.62 16.83
CA ARG A 558 32.95 -19.07 17.14
C ARG A 558 33.73 -18.00 17.91
N LEU A 559 33.80 -16.78 17.40
CA LEU A 559 34.57 -15.69 18.01
C LEU A 559 33.97 -15.26 19.36
N ASN A 560 32.64 -15.32 19.50
CA ASN A 560 31.98 -14.97 20.75
C ASN A 560 32.26 -15.94 21.92
N LYS A 561 32.83 -17.13 21.69
CA LYS A 561 33.27 -18.03 22.76
C LYS A 561 34.37 -17.41 23.64
N GLN A 562 35.15 -16.47 23.09
CA GLN A 562 36.28 -15.85 23.76
C GLN A 562 35.84 -14.78 24.79
N PRO A 563 36.59 -14.58 25.90
CA PRO A 563 36.38 -13.44 26.81
C PRO A 563 36.75 -12.12 26.15
N ASP A 564 36.25 -11.01 26.69
CA ASP A 564 36.35 -9.68 26.06
C ASP A 564 37.79 -9.27 25.80
N ILE A 565 38.68 -9.46 26.78
CA ILE A 565 40.11 -9.13 26.65
C ILE A 565 40.79 -9.96 25.55
N ALA A 566 40.47 -11.25 25.43
CA ALA A 566 41.05 -12.11 24.40
C ALA A 566 40.57 -11.71 23.02
N LEU A 567 39.28 -11.40 22.87
CA LEU A 567 38.70 -10.98 21.60
C LEU A 567 39.23 -9.60 21.16
N LEU A 568 39.33 -8.63 22.06
CA LEU A 568 39.94 -7.32 21.80
C LEU A 568 41.39 -7.47 21.32
N GLY A 569 42.16 -8.35 21.96
CA GLY A 569 43.53 -8.67 21.54
C GLY A 569 43.61 -9.36 20.18
N PHE A 570 42.73 -10.32 19.91
CA PHE A 570 42.66 -11.05 18.64
C PHE A 570 42.34 -10.11 17.46
N LEU A 571 41.42 -9.16 17.64
CA LEU A 571 41.02 -8.21 16.61
C LEU A 571 42.03 -7.06 16.41
N GLY A 572 43.10 -7.01 17.21
CA GLY A 572 44.13 -5.98 17.08
C GLY A 572 43.76 -4.63 17.68
N VAL A 573 42.78 -4.57 18.59
CA VAL A 573 42.42 -3.32 19.29
C VAL A 573 43.58 -2.86 20.15
N GLN A 574 44.05 -1.63 19.95
CA GLN A 574 45.16 -1.08 20.73
C GLN A 574 44.81 -1.02 22.22
N LYS A 575 45.76 -1.44 23.07
CA LYS A 575 45.59 -1.53 24.53
C LYS A 575 45.16 -0.23 25.19
N LYS A 576 45.52 0.93 24.60
CA LYS A 576 45.12 2.26 25.10
C LYS A 576 43.60 2.46 25.10
N PHE A 577 42.87 1.74 24.25
CA PHE A 577 41.41 1.80 24.13
C PHE A 577 40.68 0.70 24.92
N TRP A 578 41.39 -0.14 25.67
CA TRP A 578 40.77 -1.20 26.44
C TRP A 578 40.07 -0.59 27.68
N PRO A 579 38.77 -0.86 27.90
CA PRO A 579 38.09 -0.35 29.09
C PRO A 579 38.77 -0.87 30.37
N ALA A 580 39.26 0.03 31.22
CA ALA A 580 39.95 -0.34 32.47
C ALA A 580 38.97 -0.60 33.63
N THR A 581 37.84 0.10 33.62
CA THR A 581 36.77 0.03 34.62
C THR A 581 35.42 0.17 33.93
N LEU A 582 34.46 -0.67 34.30
CA LEU A 582 33.10 -0.67 33.76
C LEU A 582 32.12 -0.20 34.82
N SER A 583 31.18 0.66 34.45
CA SER A 583 30.03 1.01 35.30
C SER A 583 28.92 0.00 35.04
N ILE A 584 28.70 -0.93 35.99
CA ILE A 584 27.61 -1.90 35.92
C ILE A 584 26.66 -1.58 37.08
N LEU A 585 25.41 -1.20 36.78
CA LEU A 585 24.40 -0.82 37.78
C LEU A 585 24.83 0.32 38.72
N GLY A 586 25.70 1.23 38.26
CA GLY A 586 26.21 2.36 39.05
C GLY A 586 27.44 2.04 39.93
N GLU A 587 27.92 0.79 39.94
CA GLU A 587 29.18 0.40 40.60
C GLU A 587 30.31 0.23 39.59
N SER A 588 31.47 0.85 39.86
CA SER A 588 32.68 0.73 39.04
C SER A 588 33.40 -0.60 39.34
N LYS A 589 33.38 -1.53 38.38
CA LYS A 589 34.06 -2.84 38.46
C LYS A 589 35.24 -2.89 37.50
N LYS A 590 36.39 -3.41 37.96
CA LYS A 590 37.57 -3.64 37.11
C LYS A 590 37.29 -4.77 36.12
N VAL A 591 37.74 -4.60 34.87
CA VAL A 591 37.62 -5.64 33.83
C VAL A 591 38.60 -6.77 34.16
N LEU A 592 38.08 -8.00 34.30
CA LEU A 592 38.86 -9.20 34.58
C LEU A 592 39.12 -9.99 33.29
N SER A 593 40.10 -10.89 33.32
CA SER A 593 40.41 -11.78 32.19
C SER A 593 39.27 -12.74 31.81
N THR A 594 38.34 -12.97 32.74
CA THR A 594 37.15 -13.81 32.55
C THR A 594 35.90 -13.01 32.17
N THR A 595 35.98 -11.67 32.13
CA THR A 595 34.86 -10.81 31.78
C THR A 595 34.37 -11.08 30.35
N LYS A 596 33.06 -11.21 30.20
CA LYS A 596 32.36 -11.40 28.94
C LYS A 596 31.23 -10.41 28.80
N ASP A 597 31.02 -9.95 27.57
CA ASP A 597 29.87 -9.16 27.14
C ASP A 597 29.69 -7.86 27.95
N ALA A 598 30.80 -7.26 28.39
CA ALA A 598 30.77 -6.09 29.27
C ALA A 598 31.52 -4.88 28.68
N CYS A 599 32.59 -5.11 27.89
CA CYS A 599 33.25 -4.02 27.17
C CYS A 599 32.32 -3.44 26.09
N PHE A 600 32.18 -2.11 26.06
CA PHE A 600 31.34 -1.37 25.10
C PHE A 600 29.85 -1.75 25.10
N ALA A 601 29.30 -2.21 26.23
CA ALA A 601 27.91 -2.70 26.33
C ALA A 601 26.87 -1.72 25.77
N SER A 602 26.98 -0.42 26.07
CA SER A 602 26.07 0.62 25.55
C SER A 602 26.05 0.66 24.01
N ALA A 603 27.23 0.62 23.38
CA ALA A 603 27.35 0.60 21.92
C ALA A 603 26.80 -0.70 21.32
N VAL A 604 27.00 -1.84 22.00
CA VAL A 604 26.46 -3.13 21.59
C VAL A 604 24.92 -3.12 21.62
N GLU A 605 24.32 -2.65 22.71
CA GLU A 605 22.86 -2.52 22.84
C GLU A 605 22.26 -1.52 21.84
N CYS A 606 22.98 -0.43 21.56
CA CYS A 606 22.61 0.54 20.54
C CYS A 606 22.56 -0.13 19.15
N LEU A 607 23.63 -0.81 18.75
CA LEU A 607 23.72 -1.45 17.43
C LEU A 607 22.67 -2.55 17.23
N GLN A 608 22.28 -3.26 18.29
CA GLN A 608 21.19 -4.24 18.25
C GLN A 608 19.84 -3.64 17.82
N GLN A 609 19.63 -2.33 17.99
CA GLN A 609 18.42 -1.66 17.49
C GLN A 609 18.33 -1.58 15.96
N ILE A 610 19.39 -1.95 15.23
CA ILE A 610 19.35 -2.01 13.77
C ILE A 610 18.27 -2.99 13.28
N SER A 611 18.01 -4.08 14.01
CA SER A 611 16.99 -5.08 13.64
C SER A 611 15.56 -4.68 14.01
N THR A 612 15.38 -3.69 14.89
CA THR A 612 14.05 -3.20 15.33
C THR A 612 13.62 -1.94 14.57
N THR A 613 14.54 -1.31 13.85
CA THR A 613 14.28 -0.16 12.99
C THR A 613 13.96 -0.61 11.56
N PHE A 614 13.11 0.15 10.87
CA PHE A 614 12.65 -0.21 9.52
C PHE A 614 13.33 0.59 8.42
N THR A 615 13.47 1.90 8.58
CA THR A 615 13.96 2.76 7.49
C THR A 615 15.49 2.80 7.42
N PRO A 616 16.08 2.89 6.21
CA PRO A 616 17.52 3.10 6.07
C PRO A 616 18.02 4.31 6.87
N SER A 617 17.26 5.42 6.89
CA SER A 617 17.64 6.61 7.66
C SER A 617 17.70 6.37 9.16
N ASP A 618 16.78 5.58 9.72
CA ASP A 618 16.79 5.27 11.15
C ASP A 618 17.88 4.25 11.48
N LYS A 619 18.12 3.28 10.59
CA LYS A 619 19.27 2.36 10.71
C LYS A 619 20.60 3.11 10.66
N LEU A 620 20.77 4.10 9.78
CA LEU A 620 21.95 4.96 9.72
C LEU A 620 22.14 5.79 11.01
N LYS A 621 21.05 6.28 11.63
CA LYS A 621 21.12 6.95 12.93
C LYS A 621 21.57 6.00 14.04
N VAL A 622 21.10 4.74 14.04
CA VAL A 622 21.56 3.72 15.00
C VAL A 622 23.06 3.47 14.84
N ILE A 623 23.55 3.37 13.60
CA ILE A 623 24.98 3.21 13.33
C ILE A 623 25.74 4.45 13.86
N GLN A 624 25.29 5.66 13.54
CA GLN A 624 25.92 6.89 14.02
C GLN A 624 25.97 6.96 15.56
N GLN A 625 24.86 6.68 16.24
CA GLN A 625 24.80 6.61 17.70
C GLN A 625 25.76 5.55 18.26
N THR A 626 25.93 4.42 17.58
CA THR A 626 26.90 3.39 17.98
C THR A 626 28.34 3.93 17.97
N PHE A 627 28.73 4.70 16.95
CA PHE A 627 30.06 5.36 16.91
C PHE A 627 30.23 6.40 18.04
N GLU A 628 29.16 7.14 18.35
CA GLU A 628 29.15 8.11 19.46
C GLU A 628 29.32 7.40 20.81
N GLU A 629 28.60 6.31 21.06
CA GLU A 629 28.68 5.49 22.28
C GLU A 629 30.07 4.86 22.46
N ILE A 630 30.69 4.36 21.38
CA ILE A 630 32.07 3.87 21.41
C ILE A 630 33.00 4.99 21.85
N SER A 631 32.89 6.16 21.22
CA SER A 631 33.74 7.32 21.51
C SER A 631 33.58 7.79 22.95
N GLN A 632 32.35 7.83 23.47
CA GLN A 632 32.06 8.18 24.86
C GLN A 632 32.67 7.15 25.84
N SER A 633 32.55 5.85 25.56
CA SER A 633 33.14 4.80 26.39
C SER A 633 34.67 4.89 26.44
N VAL A 634 35.30 5.28 25.34
CA VAL A 634 36.75 5.46 25.26
C VAL A 634 37.18 6.74 25.98
N LEU A 635 36.48 7.87 25.78
CA LEU A 635 36.74 9.14 26.50
C LEU A 635 36.56 8.99 28.02
N ALA A 636 35.64 8.14 28.48
CA ALA A 636 35.49 7.85 29.91
C ALA A 636 36.71 7.12 30.49
N SER A 637 37.46 6.39 29.65
CA SER A 637 38.64 5.61 30.05
C SER A 637 39.96 6.37 29.81
N LEU A 638 40.05 7.13 28.73
CA LEU A 638 41.17 7.99 28.36
C LEU A 638 40.88 9.42 28.83
N GLN A 639 41.60 9.88 29.85
CA GLN A 639 41.48 11.25 30.39
C GLN A 639 42.05 12.34 29.46
N GLU A 640 42.24 12.04 28.16
CA GLU A 640 42.82 12.92 27.14
C GLU A 640 41.93 12.95 25.90
N ASP A 641 41.84 14.11 25.24
CA ASP A 641 41.19 14.23 23.95
C ASP A 641 41.99 13.47 22.88
N PHE A 642 41.32 12.64 22.10
CA PHE A 642 41.93 11.85 21.03
C PHE A 642 41.09 11.96 19.74
N LEU A 643 41.74 11.68 18.61
CA LEU A 643 41.11 11.63 17.30
C LEU A 643 41.16 10.20 16.76
N TRP A 644 40.05 9.71 16.23
CA TRP A 644 40.01 8.40 15.59
C TRP A 644 40.77 8.40 14.27
N SER A 645 41.73 7.49 14.11
CA SER A 645 42.12 6.97 12.78
C SER A 645 41.24 5.77 12.44
N MET A 646 41.04 5.48 11.16
CA MET A 646 40.30 4.27 10.75
C MET A 646 41.00 2.99 11.18
N ASP A 647 42.34 2.98 11.24
CA ASP A 647 43.13 1.84 11.75
C ASP A 647 42.86 1.57 13.24
N ASP A 648 42.56 2.61 14.02
CA ASP A 648 42.28 2.52 15.45
C ASP A 648 40.79 2.19 15.70
N LEU A 649 39.88 2.78 14.90
CA LEU A 649 38.43 2.69 15.08
C LEU A 649 37.84 1.38 14.53
N PHE A 650 38.30 0.92 13.36
CA PHE A 650 37.74 -0.26 12.70
C PHE A 650 37.80 -1.52 13.58
N PRO A 651 38.93 -1.86 14.24
CA PRO A 651 38.99 -3.01 15.15
C PRO A 651 38.02 -2.91 16.34
N VAL A 652 37.80 -1.70 16.88
CA VAL A 652 36.87 -1.47 18.00
C VAL A 652 35.43 -1.65 17.51
N PHE A 653 35.10 -1.10 16.35
CA PHE A 653 33.78 -1.26 15.75
C PHE A 653 33.49 -2.73 15.37
N LEU A 654 34.48 -3.44 14.82
CA LEU A 654 34.41 -4.87 14.52
C LEU A 654 34.13 -5.70 15.79
N TYR A 655 34.75 -5.36 16.92
CA TYR A 655 34.44 -5.96 18.21
C TYR A 655 32.97 -5.75 18.61
N VAL A 656 32.46 -4.52 18.47
CA VAL A 656 31.05 -4.19 18.80
C VAL A 656 30.08 -4.97 17.89
N VAL A 657 30.35 -5.04 16.59
CA VAL A 657 29.54 -5.82 15.62
C VAL A 657 29.51 -7.30 16.01
N LEU A 658 30.65 -7.90 16.37
CA LEU A 658 30.72 -9.29 16.82
C LEU A 658 29.91 -9.51 18.11
N ARG A 659 30.01 -8.61 19.08
CA ARG A 659 29.27 -8.70 20.35
C ARG A 659 27.78 -8.42 20.22
N ALA A 660 27.35 -7.66 19.22
CA ALA A 660 25.94 -7.41 18.93
C ALA A 660 25.17 -8.67 18.50
N ARG A 661 25.86 -9.64 17.86
CA ARG A 661 25.30 -10.95 17.44
C ARG A 661 24.01 -10.81 16.61
N ILE A 662 24.04 -9.96 15.60
CA ILE A 662 22.91 -9.71 14.71
C ILE A 662 22.84 -10.81 13.66
N ARG A 663 21.77 -11.63 13.67
CA ARG A 663 21.69 -12.88 12.88
C ARG A 663 21.50 -12.74 11.37
N ASN A 664 20.97 -11.63 10.90
CA ASN A 664 20.71 -11.38 9.47
C ASN A 664 21.38 -10.07 9.04
N LEU A 665 22.62 -9.85 9.49
CA LEU A 665 23.29 -8.57 9.29
C LEU A 665 23.52 -8.31 7.80
N GLY A 666 23.78 -9.35 7.00
CA GLY A 666 23.92 -9.22 5.55
C GLY A 666 22.65 -8.68 4.89
N SER A 667 21.49 -9.20 5.28
CA SER A 667 20.19 -8.72 4.78
C SER A 667 19.96 -7.24 5.12
N GLU A 668 20.33 -6.82 6.34
CA GLU A 668 20.23 -5.42 6.76
C GLU A 668 21.15 -4.49 5.98
N VAL A 669 22.38 -4.93 5.73
CA VAL A 669 23.37 -4.17 4.95
C VAL A 669 22.88 -3.97 3.52
N HIS A 670 22.40 -5.02 2.85
CA HIS A 670 21.89 -4.91 1.48
C HIS A 670 20.60 -4.08 1.39
N LEU A 671 19.70 -4.16 2.38
CA LEU A 671 18.51 -3.32 2.45
C LEU A 671 18.87 -1.83 2.55
N ILE A 672 19.85 -1.48 3.41
CA ILE A 672 20.33 -0.11 3.51
C ILE A 672 20.97 0.30 2.18
N GLU A 673 21.82 -0.53 1.58
CA GLU A 673 22.49 -0.21 0.32
C GLU A 673 21.50 0.08 -0.83
N ASP A 674 20.46 -0.74 -0.96
CA ASP A 674 19.50 -0.63 -2.05
C ASP A 674 18.52 0.54 -1.91
N LEU A 675 18.15 0.90 -0.67
CA LEU A 675 17.10 1.89 -0.38
C LEU A 675 17.63 3.18 0.27
N MET A 676 18.93 3.26 0.58
CA MET A 676 19.55 4.48 1.08
C MET A 676 19.47 5.60 0.03
N ASP A 677 19.24 6.80 0.54
CA ASP A 677 19.26 8.01 -0.26
C ASP A 677 20.66 8.25 -0.86
N PRO A 678 20.79 8.42 -2.18
CA PRO A 678 22.07 8.71 -2.82
C PRO A 678 22.81 9.92 -2.21
N PHE A 679 22.08 10.91 -1.69
CA PHE A 679 22.69 12.10 -1.07
C PHE A 679 23.38 11.80 0.28
N LEU A 680 23.02 10.69 0.95
CA LEU A 680 23.64 10.27 2.21
C LEU A 680 24.88 9.37 2.00
N GLN A 681 25.04 8.82 0.79
CA GLN A 681 26.08 7.83 0.49
C GLN A 681 27.50 8.38 0.66
N HIS A 682 27.71 9.67 0.40
CA HIS A 682 29.02 10.32 0.47
C HIS A 682 29.23 11.18 1.73
N GLY A 683 28.23 11.21 2.63
CA GLY A 683 28.33 11.92 3.91
C GLY A 683 28.96 11.07 5.03
N GLU A 684 29.04 11.65 6.22
CA GLU A 684 29.52 10.97 7.44
C GLU A 684 28.79 9.64 7.69
N GLN A 685 27.45 9.65 7.56
CA GLN A 685 26.63 8.43 7.72
C GLN A 685 26.96 7.36 6.68
N GLY A 686 27.27 7.75 5.44
CA GLY A 686 27.69 6.82 4.38
C GLY A 686 29.04 6.15 4.68
N ILE A 687 30.00 6.90 5.26
CA ILE A 687 31.29 6.36 5.69
C ILE A 687 31.11 5.38 6.86
N MET A 688 30.29 5.75 7.86
CA MET A 688 29.97 4.89 9.00
C MET A 688 29.27 3.59 8.55
N PHE A 689 28.33 3.68 7.60
CA PHE A 689 27.71 2.51 6.98
C PHE A 689 28.71 1.65 6.22
N THR A 690 29.61 2.26 5.44
CA THR A 690 30.69 1.56 4.73
C THR A 690 31.57 0.78 5.71
N THR A 691 31.80 1.33 6.91
CA THR A 691 32.54 0.66 7.98
C THR A 691 31.80 -0.58 8.48
N LEU A 692 30.48 -0.50 8.71
CA LEU A 692 29.65 -1.66 9.07
C LEU A 692 29.66 -2.75 7.99
N LYS A 693 29.51 -2.34 6.72
CA LYS A 693 29.59 -3.24 5.57
C LYS A 693 30.96 -3.94 5.51
N ALA A 694 32.04 -3.21 5.72
CA ALA A 694 33.38 -3.77 5.78
C ALA A 694 33.55 -4.77 6.94
N CYS A 695 32.99 -4.48 8.13
CA CYS A 695 33.00 -5.43 9.25
C CYS A 695 32.26 -6.73 8.91
N TYR A 696 31.09 -6.66 8.27
CA TYR A 696 30.35 -7.84 7.83
C TYR A 696 31.19 -8.74 6.91
N PHE A 697 31.79 -8.17 5.86
CA PHE A 697 32.64 -8.94 4.94
C PHE A 697 33.94 -9.44 5.57
N GLN A 698 34.51 -8.69 6.51
CA GLN A 698 35.69 -9.13 7.25
C GLN A 698 35.37 -10.38 8.07
N ILE A 699 34.25 -10.38 8.80
CA ILE A 699 33.77 -11.52 9.61
C ILE A 699 33.57 -12.77 8.74
N GLN A 700 33.01 -12.62 7.54
CA GLN A 700 32.83 -13.75 6.60
C GLN A 700 34.15 -14.34 6.11
N ARG A 701 35.19 -13.51 5.97
CA ARG A 701 36.50 -13.90 5.42
C ARG A 701 37.50 -14.32 6.50
N GLU A 702 37.19 -14.11 7.77
CA GLU A 702 38.01 -14.57 8.90
C GLU A 702 38.15 -16.10 8.85
N LYS A 703 39.27 -16.57 8.27
CA LYS A 703 39.52 -17.99 8.05
C LYS A 703 39.46 -18.80 9.35
N LEU A 704 38.87 -19.99 9.25
CA LEU A 704 39.13 -21.12 10.13
C LEU A 704 40.63 -21.44 10.06
N ASN A 705 41.40 -20.94 11.02
CA ASN A 705 42.72 -21.50 11.34
C ASN A 705 42.57 -22.55 12.43
#